data_AF-A0A924Y9D9-F1
#
_entry.id   AF-A0A924Y9D9-F1
#
_cell.length_a   1.000
_cell.length_b   1.000
_cell.length_c   1.000
_cell.angle_alpha   90.00
_cell.angle_beta   90.00
_cell.angle_gamma   90.00
#
_symmetry.space_group_name_H-M   'P 1'
#
loop_
_entity.id
_entity.type
_entity.pdbx_description
1 polymer ?
#
loop_
_entity_poly.entity_id
_entity_poly.type
_entity_poly.pdbx_seq_one_letter_code
_entity_poly.pdbx_strand_id
1 'polypeptide(L)'
;MEQGGCLTPDTLVFTEDGLLRLDEIVRHSDKGWQEQTLNIMTDEGQRTSRQVYNNGVADVLRVQTDMGLSITGTPNHKVKVMTSSGPEWRQLDELQTGDAIMVKLNQHQGKLQALKHPTYQHHNQDEVQLPSVLDEELAFFLGYFMGDGFMTKKDGDWRLGASVAHSSYLMQEMPALLERLFKGVNVRVQQKPEDASVTFVISNRVVKEFLMLNGLDKAGSDSVSVPRLIRKSPREVVGAFLRGLFEADGGLSHHYPALSSISKRLIDECAALLIGLGCPVKVERTPYAVDRYGDKPSWRLRVHSFRGLESWRANIGCDSRSRFASALGFEPDMGREHTYVLPHAEYWVEPVLTATVLPQIDHRARGLRTKSVDAPLRRKLSRYTRGERNLTLSAYASLSENHVAFAEHARPINDTWFVFVDSVESAGQSVTLDLEVDDNHTYLANGLVTHNSRRGALMLLLSDWHPDIFEFINSKRTAGQITNANISVAVSDSFMEAVKNDGDWSLRFPDTTDPDYDNLWDGDIDAWEAAGRKTNIYRTVKARELWNTIIESAWASAEPGLLFLERCNKMTNGWYFAPIVGVNPCGEQNLPANGVCNLGALNLAKFYESETQDVSWDELREAVRYAVRFLDNVVDINPYFFDAHVQQQLSERGIGLGTMGLAELMIRLGIRYGSDVGIAFVDRLYGFIT
;
A
#
# COMPACT_ATOMS: atom_id res chain seq x y z
N MET A 1 3.93 -4.96 -20.12
CA MET A 1 3.45 -3.98 -19.14
C MET A 1 3.32 -4.67 -17.80
N GLU A 2 4.14 -4.27 -16.85
CA GLU A 2 4.21 -4.93 -15.55
C GLU A 2 3.08 -4.43 -14.66
N GLN A 3 2.18 -5.36 -14.34
CA GLN A 3 1.23 -5.23 -13.26
C GLN A 3 1.98 -4.92 -11.95
N GLY A 4 1.45 -4.07 -11.07
CA GLY A 4 2.02 -3.84 -9.75
C GLY A 4 2.16 -5.15 -8.96
N GLY A 5 3.12 -5.22 -8.05
CA GLY A 5 3.38 -6.46 -7.33
C GLY A 5 2.32 -6.81 -6.30
N CYS A 6 2.13 -8.10 -6.05
CA CYS A 6 1.06 -8.65 -5.21
C CYS A 6 1.64 -9.50 -4.05
N LEU A 7 0.87 -9.73 -2.99
CA LEU A 7 1.28 -10.47 -1.79
C LEU A 7 0.50 -11.78 -1.62
N THR A 8 1.01 -12.69 -0.77
CA THR A 8 0.31 -13.95 -0.48
C THR A 8 -0.94 -13.77 0.40
N PRO A 9 -1.92 -14.69 0.34
CA PRO A 9 -3.24 -14.46 0.91
C PRO A 9 -3.28 -14.41 2.44
N ASP A 10 -2.27 -15.00 3.09
CA ASP A 10 -2.08 -15.01 4.53
C ASP A 10 -1.51 -13.70 5.10
N THR A 11 -1.13 -12.75 4.24
CA THR A 11 -0.62 -11.43 4.66
C THR A 11 -1.68 -10.67 5.45
N LEU A 12 -1.31 -10.19 6.63
CA LEU A 12 -2.17 -9.40 7.51
C LEU A 12 -2.07 -7.91 7.15
N VAL A 13 -3.22 -7.24 7.02
CA VAL A 13 -3.35 -5.84 6.65
C VAL A 13 -4.09 -5.10 7.75
N PHE A 14 -3.55 -3.95 8.16
CA PHE A 14 -4.20 -3.05 9.11
C PHE A 14 -5.31 -2.25 8.43
N THR A 15 -6.54 -2.36 8.94
CA THR A 15 -7.74 -1.72 8.39
C THR A 15 -8.53 -1.03 9.50
N GLU A 16 -9.52 -0.22 9.15
CA GLU A 16 -10.45 0.37 10.13
C GLU A 16 -11.27 -0.68 10.90
N ASP A 17 -11.43 -1.88 10.33
CA ASP A 17 -12.16 -3.00 10.91
C ASP A 17 -11.26 -3.98 11.68
N GLY A 18 -10.00 -3.57 11.91
CA GLY A 18 -8.96 -4.33 12.59
C GLY A 18 -7.97 -5.00 11.64
N LEU A 19 -7.32 -6.06 12.13
CA LEU A 19 -6.25 -6.75 11.41
C LEU A 19 -6.83 -7.91 10.58
N LEU A 20 -6.93 -7.73 9.27
CA LEU A 20 -7.54 -8.71 8.36
C LEU A 20 -6.48 -9.32 7.44
N ARG A 21 -6.63 -10.58 7.07
CA ARG A 21 -5.80 -11.20 6.03
C ARG A 21 -6.26 -10.75 4.65
N LEU A 22 -5.37 -10.76 3.67
CA LEU A 22 -5.75 -10.45 2.29
C LEU A 22 -6.86 -11.37 1.76
N ASP A 23 -6.89 -12.65 2.12
CA ASP A 23 -8.00 -13.54 1.76
C ASP A 23 -9.32 -13.31 2.50
N GLU A 24 -9.31 -12.52 3.57
CA GLU A 24 -10.53 -12.05 4.22
C GLU A 24 -11.06 -10.76 3.58
N ILE A 25 -10.22 -10.09 2.80
CA ILE A 25 -10.53 -8.86 2.07
C ILE A 25 -10.94 -9.22 0.64
N VAL A 26 -10.06 -9.89 -0.12
CA VAL A 26 -10.20 -10.19 -1.55
C VAL A 26 -10.83 -11.57 -1.78
N ARG A 27 -11.82 -11.66 -2.68
CA ARG A 27 -12.49 -12.95 -2.97
C ARG A 27 -11.61 -13.81 -3.89
N HIS A 28 -11.47 -15.08 -3.54
CA HIS A 28 -10.69 -16.04 -4.34
C HIS A 28 -11.35 -16.50 -5.64
N SER A 29 -12.69 -16.45 -5.72
CA SER A 29 -13.43 -17.01 -6.86
C SER A 29 -13.19 -16.26 -8.16
N ASP A 30 -12.90 -14.96 -8.07
CA ASP A 30 -12.91 -14.07 -9.22
C ASP A 30 -11.48 -13.54 -9.44
N LYS A 31 -10.84 -13.94 -10.54
CA LYS A 31 -9.58 -13.33 -10.97
C LYS A 31 -9.84 -11.91 -11.47
N GLY A 32 -8.86 -11.02 -11.27
CA GLY A 32 -8.94 -9.64 -11.73
C GLY A 32 -9.38 -8.66 -10.64
N TRP A 33 -9.80 -7.48 -11.07
CA TRP A 33 -10.26 -6.40 -10.19
C TRP A 33 -11.67 -6.66 -9.66
N GLN A 34 -11.89 -6.37 -8.37
CA GLN A 34 -13.16 -6.50 -7.68
C GLN A 34 -13.45 -5.21 -6.93
N GLU A 35 -14.69 -4.74 -6.97
CA GLU A 35 -15.10 -3.57 -6.19
C GLU A 35 -15.26 -3.93 -4.72
N GLN A 36 -14.61 -3.13 -3.87
CA GLN A 36 -14.70 -3.24 -2.43
C GLN A 36 -14.22 -1.94 -1.79
N THR A 37 -15.08 -1.32 -0.99
CA THR A 37 -14.69 -0.14 -0.22
C THR A 37 -14.28 -0.54 1.19
N LEU A 38 -13.04 -0.22 1.57
CA LEU A 38 -12.51 -0.46 2.90
C LEU A 38 -11.46 0.60 3.22
N ASN A 39 -11.47 1.16 4.43
CA ASN A 39 -10.38 2.04 4.82
C ASN A 39 -9.18 1.25 5.37
N ILE A 40 -8.01 1.58 4.85
CA ILE A 40 -6.75 0.90 5.09
C ILE A 40 -5.80 1.86 5.82
N MET A 41 -5.02 1.32 6.75
CA MET A 41 -3.98 2.08 7.43
C MET A 41 -2.74 2.16 6.53
N THR A 42 -2.15 3.36 6.44
CA THR A 42 -0.94 3.63 5.67
C THR A 42 0.10 4.32 6.56
N ASP A 43 1.32 4.54 6.06
CA ASP A 43 2.36 5.27 6.78
C ASP A 43 2.08 6.78 6.93
N GLU A 44 1.13 7.32 6.17
CA GLU A 44 0.66 8.71 6.18
C GLU A 44 -0.82 8.82 6.61
N GLY A 45 -1.27 7.88 7.44
CA GLY A 45 -2.62 7.82 8.00
C GLY A 45 -3.61 7.02 7.16
N GLN A 46 -4.88 7.03 7.55
CA GLN A 46 -5.91 6.22 6.91
C GLN A 46 -6.20 6.72 5.49
N ARG A 47 -6.38 5.79 4.54
CA ARG A 47 -6.83 6.04 3.16
C ARG A 47 -7.91 5.05 2.77
N THR A 48 -8.69 5.39 1.75
CA THR A 48 -9.72 4.50 1.22
C THR A 48 -9.11 3.58 0.17
N SER A 49 -9.47 2.31 0.25
CA SER A 49 -9.32 1.37 -0.86
C SER A 49 -10.68 1.16 -1.51
N ARG A 50 -10.76 1.28 -2.84
CA ARG A 50 -12.02 1.12 -3.60
C ARG A 50 -12.10 -0.16 -4.40
N GLN A 51 -10.95 -0.77 -4.67
CA GLN A 51 -10.85 -1.99 -5.45
C GLN A 51 -9.81 -2.90 -4.86
N VAL A 52 -10.00 -4.19 -5.07
CA VAL A 52 -9.03 -5.22 -4.74
C VAL A 52 -8.73 -6.06 -5.97
N TYR A 53 -7.58 -6.73 -5.98
CA TYR A 53 -7.08 -7.43 -7.14
C TYR A 53 -6.66 -8.85 -6.78
N ASN A 54 -7.12 -9.81 -7.57
CA ASN A 54 -6.67 -11.19 -7.53
C ASN A 54 -5.87 -11.49 -8.80
N ASN A 55 -4.54 -11.57 -8.66
CA ASN A 55 -3.62 -11.82 -9.75
C ASN A 55 -3.61 -13.30 -10.18
N GLY A 56 -4.16 -14.20 -9.37
CA GLY A 56 -3.99 -15.62 -9.53
C GLY A 56 -2.59 -16.09 -9.11
N VAL A 57 -2.18 -17.24 -9.64
CA VAL A 57 -0.93 -17.90 -9.25
C VAL A 57 0.26 -17.22 -9.93
N ALA A 58 1.27 -16.85 -9.13
CA ALA A 58 2.52 -16.27 -9.58
C ALA A 58 3.71 -16.84 -8.79
N ASP A 59 4.90 -16.73 -9.35
CA ASP A 59 6.14 -16.99 -8.61
C ASP A 59 6.33 -15.90 -7.55
N VAL A 60 6.74 -16.32 -6.35
CA VAL A 60 6.89 -15.43 -5.19
C VAL A 60 8.27 -15.53 -4.56
N LEU A 61 8.74 -14.39 -4.04
CA LEU A 61 9.90 -14.28 -3.17
C LEU A 61 9.43 -14.09 -1.73
N ARG A 62 10.17 -14.69 -0.80
CA ARG A 62 10.06 -14.43 0.63
C ARG A 62 11.25 -13.61 1.07
N VAL A 63 10.96 -12.48 1.69
CA VAL A 63 11.94 -11.65 2.39
C VAL A 63 11.84 -11.96 3.88
N GLN A 64 12.96 -12.36 4.50
CA GLN A 64 13.08 -12.52 5.94
C GLN A 64 13.95 -11.40 6.51
N THR A 65 13.61 -10.94 7.72
CA THR A 65 14.30 -9.86 8.42
C THR A 65 15.07 -10.38 9.64
N ASP A 66 16.02 -9.59 10.13
CA ASP A 66 16.80 -9.83 11.36
C ASP A 66 15.94 -9.95 12.64
N MET A 67 14.71 -9.43 12.58
CA MET A 67 13.72 -9.50 13.65
C MET A 67 12.75 -10.68 13.50
N GLY A 68 12.93 -11.52 12.48
CA GLY A 68 12.11 -12.69 12.19
C GLY A 68 10.74 -12.37 11.58
N LEU A 69 10.49 -11.11 11.24
CA LEU A 69 9.36 -10.72 10.39
C LEU A 69 9.63 -11.17 8.95
N SER A 70 8.56 -11.42 8.21
CA SER A 70 8.64 -11.80 6.80
C SER A 70 7.50 -11.23 5.97
N ILE A 71 7.78 -11.01 4.70
CA ILE A 71 6.79 -10.70 3.67
C ILE A 71 7.02 -11.62 2.47
N THR A 72 5.94 -12.11 1.86
CA THR A 72 6.02 -12.99 0.69
C THR A 72 5.12 -12.44 -0.42
N GLY A 73 5.69 -12.25 -1.61
CA GLY A 73 4.99 -11.60 -2.73
C GLY A 73 5.72 -11.76 -4.05
N THR A 74 5.17 -11.19 -5.12
CA THR A 74 5.80 -11.22 -6.45
C THR A 74 7.13 -10.44 -6.44
N PRO A 75 8.10 -10.80 -7.31
CA PRO A 75 9.41 -10.12 -7.38
C PRO A 75 9.32 -8.59 -7.41
N ASN A 76 8.37 -8.07 -8.19
CA ASN A 76 8.18 -6.64 -8.38
C ASN A 76 7.34 -5.92 -7.30
N HIS A 77 6.92 -6.62 -6.25
CA HIS A 77 6.23 -5.99 -5.12
C HIS A 77 7.20 -5.10 -4.36
N LYS A 78 6.76 -3.91 -3.91
CA LYS A 78 7.68 -2.91 -3.33
C LYS A 78 7.46 -2.73 -1.84
N VAL A 79 8.56 -2.62 -1.11
CA VAL A 79 8.60 -2.21 0.30
C VAL A 79 9.33 -0.87 0.42
N LYS A 80 9.00 -0.11 1.46
CA LYS A 80 9.65 1.18 1.74
C LYS A 80 10.92 0.93 2.55
N VAL A 81 12.06 1.26 1.96
CA VAL A 81 13.40 1.09 2.54
C VAL A 81 13.93 2.47 2.93
N MET A 82 14.53 2.59 4.11
CA MET A 82 15.22 3.82 4.51
C MET A 82 16.62 3.86 3.89
N THR A 83 16.93 4.95 3.20
CA THR A 83 18.26 5.26 2.63
C THR A 83 18.85 6.51 3.28
N SER A 84 20.05 6.92 2.85
CA SER A 84 20.66 8.17 3.31
C SER A 84 19.94 9.44 2.81
N SER A 85 19.24 9.35 1.68
CA SER A 85 18.35 10.40 1.14
C SER A 85 16.97 10.39 1.80
N GLY A 86 16.55 9.26 2.36
CA GLY A 86 15.29 9.10 3.08
C GLY A 86 14.54 7.83 2.67
N PRO A 87 13.23 7.74 2.94
CA PRO A 87 12.42 6.60 2.51
C PRO A 87 12.32 6.49 0.98
N GLU A 88 12.66 5.32 0.43
CA GLU A 88 12.58 5.01 -1.00
C GLU A 88 11.89 3.66 -1.22
N TRP A 89 11.24 3.48 -2.38
CA TRP A 89 10.62 2.21 -2.74
C TRP A 89 11.63 1.27 -3.40
N ARG A 90 11.66 0.01 -2.98
CA ARG A 90 12.50 -1.04 -3.58
C ARG A 90 11.70 -2.31 -3.83
N GLN A 91 11.90 -2.95 -4.98
CA GLN A 91 11.25 -4.21 -5.31
C GLN A 91 11.81 -5.37 -4.47
N LEU A 92 11.03 -6.44 -4.28
CA LEU A 92 11.48 -7.58 -3.46
C LEU A 92 12.72 -8.26 -4.06
N ASP A 93 12.84 -8.31 -5.39
CA ASP A 93 14.00 -8.87 -6.10
C ASP A 93 15.24 -7.97 -6.11
N GLU A 94 15.07 -6.69 -5.81
CA GLU A 94 16.15 -5.71 -5.68
C GLU A 94 16.69 -5.60 -4.24
N LEU A 95 16.00 -6.18 -3.25
CA LEU A 95 16.42 -6.13 -1.85
C LEU A 95 17.70 -6.92 -1.60
N GLN A 96 18.54 -6.37 -0.74
CA GLN A 96 19.81 -6.96 -0.32
C GLN A 96 19.88 -7.08 1.19
N THR A 97 20.67 -8.03 1.70
CA THR A 97 20.94 -8.15 3.13
C THR A 97 21.46 -6.83 3.70
N GLY A 98 20.84 -6.36 4.78
CA GLY A 98 21.14 -5.08 5.42
C GLY A 98 20.25 -3.91 4.98
N ASP A 99 19.40 -4.07 3.97
CA ASP A 99 18.40 -3.06 3.63
C ASP A 99 17.41 -2.84 4.78
N ALA A 100 17.17 -1.60 5.17
CA ALA A 100 16.34 -1.26 6.32
C ALA A 100 14.88 -0.98 5.92
N ILE A 101 14.01 -1.98 6.06
CA ILE A 101 12.58 -1.87 5.75
C ILE A 101 11.85 -1.15 6.88
N MET A 102 10.94 -0.24 6.51
CA MET A 102 10.08 0.49 7.43
C MET A 102 8.92 -0.37 7.94
N VAL A 103 8.70 -0.32 9.25
CA VAL A 103 7.55 -0.89 9.97
C VAL A 103 6.81 0.24 10.69
N LYS A 104 5.50 0.31 10.53
CA LYS A 104 4.67 1.29 11.26
C LYS A 104 4.07 0.67 12.50
N LEU A 105 4.41 1.24 13.65
CA LEU A 105 3.87 0.84 14.93
C LEU A 105 2.55 1.55 15.22
N ASN A 106 1.79 1.01 16.17
CA ASN A 106 0.64 1.68 16.76
C ASN A 106 -0.54 1.93 15.79
N GLN A 107 -0.75 1.03 14.82
CA GLN A 107 -1.75 1.17 13.75
C GLN A 107 -3.00 0.29 13.95
N HIS A 108 -3.08 -0.48 15.04
CA HIS A 108 -4.25 -1.32 15.29
C HIS A 108 -5.48 -0.49 15.65
N GLN A 109 -6.55 -0.73 14.89
CA GLN A 109 -7.90 -0.23 15.13
C GLN A 109 -8.85 -1.42 15.32
N GLY A 110 -10.13 -1.15 15.51
CA GLY A 110 -11.14 -2.20 15.57
C GLY A 110 -12.42 -1.70 16.21
N LYS A 111 -13.43 -2.56 16.21
CA LYS A 111 -14.77 -2.24 16.73
C LYS A 111 -15.20 -3.33 17.69
N LEU A 112 -15.97 -2.98 18.72
CA LEU A 112 -16.50 -3.97 19.65
C LEU A 112 -17.35 -5.01 18.89
N GLN A 113 -17.10 -6.30 19.12
CA GLN A 113 -17.76 -7.38 18.38
C GLN A 113 -18.98 -7.89 19.16
N ALA A 114 -20.14 -7.91 18.50
CA ALA A 114 -21.33 -8.57 19.03
C ALA A 114 -21.23 -10.10 18.85
N LEU A 115 -21.70 -10.85 19.84
CA LEU A 115 -21.64 -12.30 19.85
C LEU A 115 -23.01 -12.91 19.55
N LYS A 116 -22.99 -13.99 18.78
CA LYS A 116 -24.17 -14.79 18.45
C LYS A 116 -24.46 -15.76 19.57
N HIS A 117 -25.74 -15.94 19.89
CA HIS A 117 -26.20 -16.88 20.90
C HIS A 117 -26.83 -18.10 20.21
N PRO A 118 -26.56 -19.33 20.68
CA PRO A 118 -27.25 -20.52 20.20
C PRO A 118 -28.74 -20.44 20.55
N THR A 119 -29.60 -20.99 19.68
CA THR A 119 -31.03 -21.09 19.96
C THR A 119 -31.31 -22.23 20.92
N TYR A 120 -32.15 -21.99 21.92
CA TYR A 120 -32.59 -23.01 22.86
C TYR A 120 -33.40 -24.09 22.14
N GLN A 121 -33.00 -25.36 22.29
CA GLN A 121 -33.63 -26.48 21.56
C GLN A 121 -34.57 -27.31 22.43
N HIS A 122 -34.42 -27.30 23.76
CA HIS A 122 -35.20 -28.17 24.65
C HIS A 122 -35.51 -27.52 26.01
N HIS A 123 -36.63 -27.90 26.61
CA HIS A 123 -37.11 -27.40 27.91
C HIS A 123 -36.25 -27.82 29.12
N ASN A 124 -35.41 -28.84 28.97
CA ASN A 124 -34.49 -29.34 30.03
C ASN A 124 -33.05 -28.82 29.87
N GLN A 125 -32.84 -27.80 29.03
CA GLN A 125 -31.52 -27.22 28.80
C GLN A 125 -31.17 -26.25 29.94
N ASP A 126 -29.96 -26.37 30.51
CA ASP A 126 -29.49 -25.47 31.56
C ASP A 126 -29.55 -24.00 31.10
N GLU A 127 -30.10 -23.13 31.95
CA GLU A 127 -30.19 -21.70 31.68
C GLU A 127 -28.84 -21.04 32.01
N VAL A 128 -28.00 -20.88 30.99
CA VAL A 128 -26.67 -20.24 31.11
C VAL A 128 -26.74 -18.84 30.52
N GLN A 129 -26.31 -17.84 31.28
CA GLN A 129 -26.14 -16.48 30.75
C GLN A 129 -24.81 -16.41 30.01
N LEU A 130 -24.87 -16.03 28.73
CA LEU A 130 -23.72 -15.90 27.84
C LEU A 130 -23.41 -14.41 27.59
N PRO A 131 -22.15 -14.03 27.37
CA PRO A 131 -21.79 -12.67 27.01
C PRO A 131 -22.37 -12.30 25.63
N SER A 132 -22.93 -11.10 25.51
CA SER A 132 -23.48 -10.58 24.25
C SER A 132 -22.46 -9.82 23.40
N VAL A 133 -21.32 -9.44 24.00
CA VAL A 133 -20.22 -8.72 23.35
C VAL A 133 -18.89 -9.35 23.74
N LEU A 134 -17.91 -9.21 22.87
CA LEU A 134 -16.53 -9.62 23.13
C LEU A 134 -15.78 -8.51 23.86
N ASP A 135 -15.86 -8.54 25.19
CA ASP A 135 -15.17 -7.59 26.08
C ASP A 135 -13.79 -8.09 26.53
N GLU A 136 -13.14 -7.32 27.40
CA GLU A 136 -11.80 -7.63 27.93
C GLU A 136 -11.75 -8.89 28.81
N GLU A 137 -12.79 -9.18 29.61
CA GLU A 137 -12.80 -10.38 30.46
C GLU A 137 -12.90 -11.65 29.60
N LEU A 138 -13.80 -11.65 28.61
CA LEU A 138 -13.93 -12.77 27.69
C LEU A 138 -12.67 -12.91 26.83
N ALA A 139 -12.11 -11.81 26.34
CA ALA A 139 -10.87 -11.83 25.56
C ALA A 139 -9.69 -12.37 26.37
N PHE A 140 -9.53 -11.96 27.63
CA PHE A 140 -8.51 -12.51 28.53
C PHE A 140 -8.67 -14.02 28.71
N PHE A 141 -9.88 -14.50 28.98
CA PHE A 141 -10.15 -15.93 29.05
C PHE A 141 -9.79 -16.64 27.74
N LEU A 142 -10.19 -16.09 26.58
CA LEU A 142 -9.88 -16.68 25.28
C LEU A 142 -8.38 -16.73 25.01
N GLY A 143 -7.62 -15.70 25.39
CA GLY A 143 -6.16 -15.72 25.31
C GLY A 143 -5.56 -16.87 26.11
N TYR A 144 -5.97 -16.99 27.37
CA TYR A 144 -5.53 -18.07 28.25
C TYR A 144 -5.95 -19.45 27.70
N PHE A 145 -7.18 -19.55 27.20
CA PHE A 145 -7.75 -20.75 26.60
C PHE A 145 -6.99 -21.18 25.34
N MET A 146 -6.56 -20.25 24.49
CA MET A 146 -5.75 -20.59 23.31
C MET A 146 -4.38 -21.17 23.68
N GLY A 147 -3.78 -20.75 24.80
CA GLY A 147 -2.55 -21.35 25.32
C GLY A 147 -2.79 -22.68 26.06
N ASP A 148 -3.34 -22.59 27.27
CA ASP A 148 -3.49 -23.71 28.22
C ASP A 148 -4.90 -24.32 28.29
N GLY A 149 -5.79 -23.92 27.39
CA GLY A 149 -7.14 -24.45 27.31
C GLY A 149 -7.27 -25.79 26.59
N PHE A 150 -8.44 -26.42 26.72
CA PHE A 150 -8.83 -27.55 25.89
C PHE A 150 -10.32 -27.49 25.57
N MET A 151 -10.69 -28.02 24.41
CA MET A 151 -12.07 -28.28 24.04
C MET A 151 -12.17 -29.67 23.42
N THR A 152 -13.05 -30.52 23.95
CA THR A 152 -13.23 -31.87 23.39
C THR A 152 -13.81 -31.82 21.98
N LYS A 153 -13.28 -32.63 21.08
CA LYS A 153 -13.80 -32.79 19.70
C LYS A 153 -14.77 -33.97 19.56
N LYS A 154 -14.97 -34.74 20.63
CA LYS A 154 -15.82 -35.93 20.60
C LYS A 154 -17.31 -35.55 20.59
N ASP A 155 -18.08 -36.15 19.69
CA ASP A 155 -19.52 -35.97 19.63
C ASP A 155 -20.19 -36.41 20.94
N GLY A 156 -21.14 -35.62 21.42
CA GLY A 156 -21.81 -35.84 22.70
C GLY A 156 -20.96 -35.49 23.94
N ASP A 157 -19.72 -35.02 23.77
CA ASP A 157 -18.87 -34.51 24.84
C ASP A 157 -18.83 -32.97 24.79
N TRP A 158 -19.17 -32.33 25.91
CA TRP A 158 -19.35 -30.89 26.01
C TRP A 158 -18.31 -30.22 26.91
N ARG A 159 -17.23 -30.94 27.20
CA ARG A 159 -16.16 -30.49 28.08
C ARG A 159 -15.24 -29.48 27.40
N LEU A 160 -15.03 -28.37 28.08
CA LEU A 160 -13.99 -27.39 27.80
C LEU A 160 -13.42 -26.86 29.11
N GLY A 161 -12.21 -26.31 29.08
CA GLY A 161 -11.57 -25.86 30.30
C GLY A 161 -10.17 -25.33 30.08
N ALA A 162 -9.49 -24.99 31.17
CA ALA A 162 -8.11 -24.55 31.14
C ALA A 162 -7.30 -25.12 32.30
N SER A 163 -6.04 -25.43 32.04
CA SER A 163 -5.08 -25.85 33.06
C SER A 163 -4.35 -24.64 33.63
N VAL A 164 -4.23 -24.58 34.95
CA VAL A 164 -3.60 -23.48 35.67
C VAL A 164 -2.55 -24.04 36.60
N ALA A 165 -1.32 -23.55 36.49
CA ALA A 165 -0.23 -23.94 37.36
C ALA A 165 -0.50 -23.53 38.82
N HIS A 166 -0.10 -24.37 39.78
CA HIS A 166 -0.29 -24.07 41.21
C HIS A 166 0.37 -22.76 41.67
N SER A 167 1.43 -22.33 40.99
CA SER A 167 2.14 -21.08 41.26
C SER A 167 1.42 -19.84 40.72
N SER A 168 0.40 -20.00 39.88
CA SER A 168 -0.33 -18.89 39.27
C SER A 168 -1.41 -18.33 40.19
N TYR A 169 -1.55 -17.00 40.21
CA TYR A 169 -2.64 -16.33 40.91
C TYR A 169 -4.02 -16.73 40.35
N LEU A 170 -4.07 -17.20 39.10
CA LEU A 170 -5.28 -17.69 38.44
C LEU A 170 -5.85 -18.95 39.10
N MET A 171 -5.12 -19.61 40.00
CA MET A 171 -5.66 -20.71 40.81
C MET A 171 -6.92 -20.29 41.58
N GLN A 172 -7.01 -19.02 41.99
CA GLN A 172 -8.17 -18.47 42.69
C GLN A 172 -9.10 -17.71 41.74
N GLU A 173 -8.55 -17.01 40.73
CA GLU A 173 -9.33 -16.14 39.85
C GLU A 173 -10.01 -16.87 38.68
N MET A 174 -9.41 -17.92 38.13
CA MET A 174 -9.95 -18.66 36.97
C MET A 174 -11.37 -19.21 37.20
N PRO A 175 -11.69 -19.91 38.32
CA PRO A 175 -13.05 -20.38 38.56
C PRO A 175 -14.04 -19.22 38.69
N ALA A 176 -13.67 -18.13 39.37
CA ALA A 176 -14.51 -16.95 39.51
C ALA A 176 -14.75 -16.25 38.17
N LEU A 177 -13.74 -16.19 37.29
CA LEU A 177 -13.86 -15.66 35.94
C LEU A 177 -14.83 -16.51 35.10
N LEU A 178 -14.69 -17.83 35.14
CA LEU A 178 -15.58 -18.74 34.42
C LEU A 178 -17.04 -18.62 34.88
N GLU A 179 -17.28 -18.46 36.18
CA GLU A 179 -18.62 -18.23 36.74
C GLU A 179 -19.21 -16.88 36.35
N ARG A 180 -18.39 -15.82 36.23
CA ARG A 180 -18.84 -14.51 35.73
C ARG A 180 -19.16 -14.53 34.25
N LEU A 181 -18.30 -15.13 33.44
CA LEU A 181 -18.47 -15.23 31.98
C LEU A 181 -19.66 -16.10 31.60
N PHE A 182 -19.87 -17.21 32.32
CA PHE A 182 -20.89 -18.21 31.98
C PHE A 182 -21.78 -18.50 33.20
N LYS A 183 -22.48 -17.47 33.68
CA LYS A 183 -23.31 -17.61 34.89
C LYS A 183 -24.34 -18.72 34.73
N GLY A 184 -24.33 -19.67 35.67
CA GLY A 184 -25.16 -20.87 35.64
C GLY A 184 -24.38 -22.16 35.29
N VAL A 185 -23.10 -22.07 34.91
CA VAL A 185 -22.26 -23.27 34.73
C VAL A 185 -21.75 -23.83 36.05
N ASN A 186 -21.51 -25.14 36.08
CA ASN A 186 -20.78 -25.82 37.15
C ASN A 186 -19.32 -26.01 36.72
N VAL A 187 -18.40 -25.32 37.42
CA VAL A 187 -16.96 -25.47 37.21
C VAL A 187 -16.43 -26.60 38.09
N ARG A 188 -15.90 -27.64 37.45
CA ARG A 188 -15.28 -28.79 38.13
C ARG A 188 -13.77 -28.65 38.15
N VAL A 189 -13.17 -29.06 39.26
CA VAL A 189 -11.71 -29.10 39.44
C VAL A 189 -11.22 -30.52 39.17
N GLN A 190 -10.24 -30.66 38.28
CA GLN A 190 -9.57 -31.93 38.00
C GLN A 190 -8.07 -31.80 38.32
N GLN A 191 -7.57 -32.71 39.13
CA GLN A 191 -6.15 -32.82 39.47
C GLN A 191 -5.65 -34.18 38.99
N LYS A 192 -4.57 -34.19 38.19
CA LYS A 192 -3.87 -35.42 37.84
C LYS A 192 -2.82 -35.73 38.91
N PRO A 193 -2.57 -37.02 39.23
CA PRO A 193 -1.49 -37.40 40.15
C PRO A 193 -0.16 -36.84 39.66
N GLU A 194 0.61 -36.21 40.57
CA GLU A 194 1.95 -35.65 40.32
C GLU A 194 2.02 -34.47 39.33
N ASP A 195 0.88 -33.91 38.90
CA ASP A 195 0.82 -32.75 38.01
C ASP A 195 0.93 -31.44 38.83
N ALA A 196 1.77 -30.51 38.39
CA ALA A 196 1.96 -29.21 39.05
C ALA A 196 0.89 -28.16 38.65
N SER A 197 -0.22 -28.64 38.10
CA SER A 197 -1.33 -27.84 37.61
C SER A 197 -2.69 -28.44 37.96
N VAL A 198 -3.71 -27.59 37.96
CA VAL A 198 -5.12 -27.95 38.12
C VAL A 198 -5.88 -27.59 36.85
N THR A 199 -6.75 -28.48 36.39
CA THR A 199 -7.62 -28.21 35.26
C THR A 199 -9.03 -27.83 35.75
N PHE A 200 -9.47 -26.63 35.41
CA PHE A 200 -10.87 -26.19 35.60
C PHE A 200 -11.69 -26.57 34.37
N VAL A 201 -12.77 -27.32 34.57
CA VAL A 201 -13.57 -27.93 33.50
C VAL A 201 -15.02 -27.54 33.62
N ILE A 202 -15.57 -26.98 32.54
CA ILE A 202 -17.01 -26.81 32.32
C ILE A 202 -17.46 -27.93 31.39
N SER A 203 -18.59 -28.57 31.71
CA SER A 203 -19.24 -29.55 30.83
C SER A 203 -20.63 -29.06 30.47
N ASN A 204 -20.73 -28.17 29.49
CA ASN A 204 -21.99 -27.54 29.11
C ASN A 204 -22.08 -27.35 27.59
N ARG A 205 -23.17 -27.87 27.00
CA ARG A 205 -23.41 -27.84 25.55
C ARG A 205 -23.57 -26.42 25.02
N VAL A 206 -24.33 -25.57 25.72
CA VAL A 206 -24.62 -24.19 25.33
C VAL A 206 -23.35 -23.37 25.21
N VAL A 207 -22.44 -23.49 26.19
CA VAL A 207 -21.16 -22.76 26.17
C VAL A 207 -20.26 -23.23 25.02
N LYS A 208 -20.17 -24.55 24.78
CA LYS A 208 -19.39 -25.09 23.66
C LYS A 208 -19.94 -24.61 22.31
N GLU A 209 -21.25 -24.72 22.11
CA GLU A 209 -21.93 -24.25 20.89
C GLU A 209 -21.76 -22.74 20.70
N PHE A 210 -21.83 -21.95 21.77
CA PHE A 210 -21.57 -20.51 21.75
C PHE A 210 -20.17 -20.17 21.24
N LEU A 211 -19.13 -20.83 21.75
CA LEU A 211 -17.76 -20.59 21.29
C LEU A 211 -17.60 -20.97 19.81
N MET A 212 -18.11 -22.15 19.41
CA MET A 212 -18.04 -22.61 18.02
C MET A 212 -18.81 -21.70 17.05
N LEU A 213 -20.01 -21.26 17.42
CA LEU A 213 -20.86 -20.38 16.60
C LEU A 213 -20.19 -19.04 16.29
N ASN A 214 -19.32 -18.58 17.18
CA ASN A 214 -18.58 -17.33 17.05
C ASN A 214 -17.14 -17.52 16.54
N GLY A 215 -16.71 -18.75 16.21
CA GLY A 215 -15.35 -19.05 15.78
C GLY A 215 -14.30 -18.79 16.87
N LEU A 216 -14.66 -19.06 18.12
CA LEU A 216 -13.84 -18.90 19.32
C LEU A 216 -13.37 -20.26 19.89
N ASP A 217 -13.59 -21.33 19.14
CA ASP A 217 -13.13 -22.66 19.48
C ASP A 217 -11.61 -22.82 19.32
N LYS A 218 -11.03 -23.72 20.14
CA LYS A 218 -9.59 -24.00 20.10
C LYS A 218 -9.27 -25.12 19.10
N ALA A 219 -8.41 -24.82 18.13
CA ALA A 219 -7.82 -25.79 17.21
C ALA A 219 -6.75 -26.68 17.91
N GLY A 220 -6.05 -27.53 17.16
CA GLY A 220 -4.90 -28.27 17.71
C GLY A 220 -3.72 -27.34 17.99
N SER A 221 -2.78 -27.73 18.86
CA SER A 221 -1.65 -26.89 19.27
C SER A 221 -0.76 -26.40 18.12
N ASP A 222 -0.70 -27.11 17.00
CA ASP A 222 0.05 -26.74 15.79
C ASP A 222 -0.77 -25.90 14.78
N SER A 223 -2.07 -25.79 15.00
CA SER A 223 -3.03 -25.09 14.11
C SER A 223 -3.77 -23.95 14.80
N VAL A 224 -3.53 -23.72 16.10
CA VAL A 224 -4.09 -22.60 16.86
C VAL A 224 -3.70 -21.27 16.21
N SER A 225 -4.62 -20.32 16.23
CA SER A 225 -4.45 -18.98 15.66
C SER A 225 -5.24 -17.98 16.52
N VAL A 226 -4.99 -16.69 16.33
CA VAL A 226 -5.80 -15.66 16.96
C VAL A 226 -7.20 -15.65 16.32
N PRO A 227 -8.28 -15.78 17.11
CA PRO A 227 -9.63 -15.75 16.58
C PRO A 227 -9.88 -14.48 15.77
N ARG A 228 -10.59 -14.61 14.64
CA ARG A 228 -10.89 -13.48 13.76
C ARG A 228 -11.59 -12.34 14.51
N LEU A 229 -12.54 -12.66 15.38
CA LEU A 229 -13.24 -11.64 16.18
C LEU A 229 -12.27 -10.84 17.06
N ILE A 230 -11.25 -11.48 17.65
CA ILE A 230 -10.21 -10.78 18.41
C ILE A 230 -9.43 -9.82 17.51
N ARG A 231 -8.98 -10.27 16.33
CA ARG A 231 -8.26 -9.41 15.38
C ARG A 231 -9.06 -8.20 14.91
N LYS A 232 -10.40 -8.25 14.97
CA LYS A 232 -11.31 -7.15 14.61
C LYS A 232 -11.71 -6.27 15.80
N SER A 233 -11.37 -6.67 17.02
CA SER A 233 -11.78 -5.97 18.23
C SER A 233 -10.93 -4.73 18.51
N PRO A 234 -11.42 -3.81 19.37
CA PRO A 234 -10.67 -2.64 19.80
C PRO A 234 -9.38 -3.03 20.53
N ARG A 235 -8.50 -2.05 20.68
CA ARG A 235 -7.14 -2.23 21.21
C ARG A 235 -7.13 -2.84 22.61
N GLU A 236 -8.08 -2.46 23.44
CA GLU A 236 -8.24 -2.91 24.82
C GLU A 236 -8.56 -4.40 24.88
N VAL A 237 -9.47 -4.85 24.00
CA VAL A 237 -9.88 -6.26 23.89
C VAL A 237 -8.75 -7.12 23.32
N VAL A 238 -8.02 -6.62 22.31
CA VAL A 238 -6.81 -7.29 21.81
C VAL A 238 -5.74 -7.38 22.89
N GLY A 239 -5.51 -6.29 23.62
CA GLY A 239 -4.58 -6.23 24.73
C GLY A 239 -4.92 -7.26 25.82
N ALA A 240 -6.19 -7.37 26.19
CA ALA A 240 -6.67 -8.36 27.15
C ALA A 240 -6.47 -9.80 26.66
N PHE A 241 -6.72 -10.08 25.37
CA PHE A 241 -6.42 -11.39 24.77
C PHE A 241 -4.94 -11.73 24.84
N LEU A 242 -4.07 -10.82 24.41
CA LEU A 242 -2.63 -11.03 24.47
C LEU A 242 -2.18 -11.25 25.91
N ARG A 243 -2.69 -10.46 26.87
CA ARG A 243 -2.44 -10.63 28.31
C ARG A 243 -2.79 -12.04 28.78
N GLY A 244 -3.98 -12.53 28.44
CA GLY A 244 -4.40 -13.90 28.78
C GLY A 244 -3.49 -14.97 28.17
N LEU A 245 -3.07 -14.78 26.92
CA LEU A 245 -2.17 -15.70 26.23
C LEU A 245 -0.76 -15.70 26.83
N PHE A 246 -0.23 -14.54 27.22
CA PHE A 246 1.04 -14.44 27.96
C PHE A 246 0.92 -15.12 29.35
N GLU A 247 -0.22 -14.99 30.04
CA GLU A 247 -0.43 -15.68 31.32
C GLU A 247 -0.52 -17.21 31.21
N ALA A 248 -0.93 -17.74 30.07
CA ALA A 248 -0.87 -19.18 29.79
C ALA A 248 0.57 -19.59 29.44
N ASP A 249 1.01 -19.30 28.22
CA ASP A 249 2.24 -19.86 27.64
C ASP A 249 3.46 -18.90 27.67
N GLY A 250 3.30 -17.72 28.26
CA GLY A 250 4.35 -16.71 28.28
C GLY A 250 5.29 -16.78 29.48
N GLY A 251 6.45 -16.14 29.34
CA GLY A 251 7.42 -15.92 30.41
C GLY A 251 8.25 -14.67 30.18
N LEU A 252 9.18 -14.40 31.09
CA LEU A 252 10.13 -13.30 30.95
C LEU A 252 11.47 -13.80 30.42
N SER A 253 12.01 -13.10 29.43
CA SER A 253 13.39 -13.25 28.98
C SER A 253 14.11 -11.93 29.19
N HIS A 254 15.02 -11.86 30.15
CA HIS A 254 15.74 -10.64 30.53
C HIS A 254 14.80 -9.45 30.80
N HIS A 255 13.73 -9.68 31.59
CA HIS A 255 12.65 -8.73 31.89
C HIS A 255 11.67 -8.40 30.76
N TYR A 256 11.89 -8.89 29.54
CA TYR A 256 10.96 -8.68 28.43
C TYR A 256 9.97 -9.84 28.30
N PRO A 257 8.65 -9.55 28.16
CA PRO A 257 7.64 -10.57 27.89
C PRO A 257 7.95 -11.36 26.61
N ALA A 258 7.86 -12.68 26.71
CA ALA A 258 8.06 -13.62 25.62
C ALA A 258 6.98 -14.71 25.63
N LEU A 259 6.65 -15.20 24.45
CA LEU A 259 5.68 -16.27 24.20
C LEU A 259 6.33 -17.30 23.27
N SER A 260 6.12 -18.59 23.51
CA SER A 260 6.59 -19.65 22.60
C SER A 260 5.43 -20.53 22.16
N SER A 261 5.41 -20.93 20.90
CA SER A 261 4.39 -21.84 20.37
C SER A 261 4.95 -22.68 19.21
N ILE A 262 4.37 -23.85 18.98
CA ILE A 262 4.61 -24.64 17.76
C ILE A 262 3.67 -24.23 16.60
N SER A 263 2.75 -23.29 16.83
CA SER A 263 1.98 -22.67 15.75
C SER A 263 2.69 -21.40 15.29
N LYS A 264 3.34 -21.46 14.12
CA LYS A 264 3.91 -20.26 13.49
C LYS A 264 2.83 -19.21 13.25
N ARG A 265 1.64 -19.63 12.82
CA ARG A 265 0.51 -18.74 12.53
C ARG A 265 0.10 -17.93 13.75
N LEU A 266 -0.02 -18.56 14.93
CA LEU A 266 -0.33 -17.85 16.18
C LEU A 266 0.74 -16.79 16.47
N ILE A 267 2.02 -17.16 16.32
CA ILE A 267 3.14 -16.26 16.57
C ILE A 267 3.17 -15.07 15.59
N ASP A 268 2.95 -15.30 14.30
CA ASP A 268 2.90 -14.24 13.29
C ASP A 268 1.71 -13.29 13.53
N GLU A 269 0.53 -13.82 13.83
CA GLU A 269 -0.66 -13.01 14.15
C GLU A 269 -0.47 -12.22 15.46
N CYS A 270 0.13 -12.82 16.49
CA CYS A 270 0.49 -12.12 17.73
C CYS A 270 1.57 -11.05 17.50
N ALA A 271 2.57 -11.31 16.65
CA ALA A 271 3.60 -10.34 16.28
C ALA A 271 2.97 -9.11 15.62
N ALA A 272 2.09 -9.31 14.64
CA ALA A 272 1.38 -8.24 13.98
C ALA A 272 0.49 -7.45 14.95
N LEU A 273 -0.25 -8.10 15.85
CA LEU A 273 -1.06 -7.40 16.86
C LEU A 273 -0.19 -6.60 17.84
N LEU A 274 0.94 -7.14 18.28
CA LEU A 274 1.90 -6.42 19.14
C LEU A 274 2.45 -5.18 18.42
N ILE A 275 2.86 -5.30 17.15
CA ILE A 275 3.28 -4.16 16.30
C ILE A 275 2.16 -3.11 16.22
N GLY A 276 0.93 -3.57 15.98
CA GLY A 276 -0.27 -2.74 15.93
C GLY A 276 -0.59 -2.01 17.25
N LEU A 277 -0.21 -2.59 18.38
CA LEU A 277 -0.31 -1.98 19.72
C LEU A 277 0.93 -1.15 20.11
N GLY A 278 1.89 -0.97 19.21
CA GLY A 278 3.07 -0.13 19.45
C GLY A 278 4.31 -0.87 19.91
N CYS A 279 4.27 -2.21 20.00
CA CYS A 279 5.38 -3.02 20.50
C CYS A 279 6.24 -3.56 19.34
N PRO A 280 7.50 -3.11 19.16
CA PRO A 280 8.47 -3.86 18.39
C PRO A 280 8.64 -5.26 18.97
N VAL A 281 8.92 -6.23 18.10
CA VAL A 281 9.02 -7.64 18.49
C VAL A 281 10.22 -8.31 17.85
N LYS A 282 10.65 -9.43 18.41
CA LYS A 282 11.56 -10.36 17.76
C LYS A 282 10.92 -11.74 17.72
N VAL A 283 10.92 -12.36 16.54
CA VAL A 283 10.51 -13.75 16.34
C VAL A 283 11.76 -14.59 16.05
N GLU A 284 11.94 -15.66 16.81
CA GLU A 284 13.08 -16.57 16.64
C GLU A 284 12.56 -17.99 16.47
N ARG A 285 13.04 -18.69 15.43
CA ARG A 285 12.80 -20.12 15.29
C ARG A 285 13.77 -20.86 16.20
N THR A 286 13.23 -21.59 17.17
CA THR A 286 14.03 -22.47 18.03
C THR A 286 14.08 -23.85 17.37
N PRO A 287 15.27 -24.33 16.97
CA PRO A 287 15.43 -25.68 16.44
C PRO A 287 15.08 -26.71 17.53
N TYR A 288 14.81 -27.95 17.10
CA TYR A 288 14.45 -29.05 17.99
C TYR A 288 15.43 -29.17 19.18
N ALA A 289 14.86 -29.28 20.38
CA ALA A 289 15.59 -29.67 21.58
C ALA A 289 15.32 -31.16 21.84
N VAL A 290 16.37 -31.97 22.02
CA VAL A 290 16.29 -33.44 22.20
C VAL A 290 15.60 -33.82 23.53
N ASP A 291 15.25 -32.84 24.36
CA ASP A 291 14.71 -32.97 25.69
C ASP A 291 13.22 -32.62 25.80
N ARG A 292 12.48 -33.63 26.29
CA ARG A 292 11.12 -33.69 26.90
C ARG A 292 9.90 -33.11 26.17
N TYR A 293 9.98 -32.23 25.17
CA TYR A 293 8.78 -31.56 24.62
C TYR A 293 8.64 -31.57 23.08
N GLY A 294 8.70 -32.77 22.48
CA GLY A 294 8.23 -33.03 21.12
C GLY A 294 9.26 -32.84 20.00
N ASP A 295 8.94 -33.35 18.82
CA ASP A 295 9.79 -33.47 17.62
C ASP A 295 9.66 -32.29 16.63
N LYS A 296 8.83 -31.29 16.97
CA LYS A 296 8.52 -30.15 16.10
C LYS A 296 9.35 -28.91 16.45
N PRO A 297 9.75 -28.08 15.47
CA PRO A 297 10.33 -26.77 15.75
C PRO A 297 9.31 -25.88 16.47
N SER A 298 9.80 -24.95 17.29
CA SER A 298 8.98 -23.94 17.95
C SER A 298 9.41 -22.53 17.56
N TRP A 299 8.49 -21.58 17.71
CA TRP A 299 8.71 -20.17 17.43
C TRP A 299 8.55 -19.40 18.73
N ARG A 300 9.53 -18.54 19.02
CA ARG A 300 9.55 -17.68 20.19
C ARG A 300 9.36 -16.23 19.75
N LEU A 301 8.30 -15.61 20.24
CA LEU A 301 8.00 -14.19 20.12
C LEU A 301 8.45 -13.47 21.39
N ARG A 302 9.12 -12.33 21.26
CA ARG A 302 9.53 -11.52 22.41
C ARG A 302 9.32 -10.05 22.14
N VAL A 303 8.83 -9.31 23.13
CA VAL A 303 8.81 -7.84 23.09
C VAL A 303 10.25 -7.33 22.98
N HIS A 304 10.50 -6.49 21.98
CA HIS A 304 11.81 -5.96 21.65
C HIS A 304 11.92 -4.50 22.08
N SER A 305 13.09 -4.11 22.59
CA SER A 305 13.44 -2.77 23.10
C SER A 305 12.66 -2.31 24.33
N PHE A 306 13.22 -1.33 25.04
CA PHE A 306 12.54 -0.68 26.15
C PHE A 306 11.24 0.01 25.72
N ARG A 307 11.21 0.66 24.55
CA ARG A 307 9.99 1.27 24.01
C ARG A 307 8.87 0.24 23.77
N GLY A 308 9.25 -0.96 23.34
CA GLY A 308 8.30 -2.06 23.24
C GLY A 308 7.73 -2.47 24.59
N LEU A 309 8.56 -2.49 25.63
CA LEU A 309 8.11 -2.76 26.99
C LEU A 309 7.17 -1.66 27.51
N GLU A 310 7.46 -0.39 27.26
CA GLU A 310 6.55 0.72 27.59
C GLU A 310 5.18 0.56 26.91
N SER A 311 5.19 0.24 25.62
CA SER A 311 3.96 0.00 24.86
C SER A 311 3.20 -1.23 25.36
N TRP A 312 3.92 -2.28 25.75
CA TRP A 312 3.33 -3.47 26.36
C TRP A 312 2.70 -3.15 27.72
N ARG A 313 3.35 -2.34 28.57
CA ARG A 313 2.80 -1.89 29.86
C ARG A 313 1.50 -1.10 29.67
N ALA A 314 1.48 -0.19 28.70
CA ALA A 314 0.36 0.69 28.45
C ALA A 314 -0.85 -0.03 27.83
N ASN A 315 -0.62 -0.96 26.90
CA ASN A 315 -1.70 -1.55 26.10
C ASN A 315 -2.08 -2.99 26.51
N ILE A 316 -1.23 -3.71 27.25
CA ILE A 316 -1.42 -5.12 27.60
C ILE A 316 -1.37 -5.29 29.12
N GLY A 317 -0.22 -4.95 29.71
CA GLY A 317 0.02 -5.02 31.14
C GLY A 317 -0.13 -6.42 31.74
N CYS A 318 -0.15 -6.49 33.07
CA CYS A 318 -0.43 -7.72 33.82
C CYS A 318 -1.01 -7.40 35.20
N ASP A 319 -1.58 -8.41 35.86
CA ASP A 319 -1.99 -8.32 37.27
C ASP A 319 -0.74 -8.18 38.16
N SER A 320 -0.84 -7.47 39.29
CA SER A 320 0.28 -7.28 40.21
C SER A 320 0.79 -8.57 40.86
N ARG A 321 -0.02 -9.63 40.87
CA ARG A 321 0.32 -10.99 41.34
C ARG A 321 0.92 -11.86 40.23
N SER A 322 0.96 -11.36 39.00
CA SER A 322 1.51 -12.07 37.85
C SER A 322 3.02 -12.25 37.95
N ARG A 323 3.53 -13.32 37.33
CA ARG A 323 4.96 -13.48 37.06
C ARG A 323 5.55 -12.34 36.22
N PHE A 324 4.73 -11.66 35.44
CA PHE A 324 5.12 -10.50 34.64
C PHE A 324 5.19 -9.19 35.44
N ALA A 325 4.77 -9.16 36.71
CA ALA A 325 4.79 -7.95 37.52
C ALA A 325 6.18 -7.31 37.62
N SER A 326 7.25 -8.11 37.56
CA SER A 326 8.64 -7.60 37.54
C SER A 326 8.98 -6.80 36.27
N ALA A 327 8.25 -7.01 35.17
CA ALA A 327 8.39 -6.22 33.94
C ALA A 327 7.76 -4.82 34.05
N LEU A 328 6.85 -4.58 35.01
CA LEU A 328 6.24 -3.27 35.24
C LEU A 328 7.20 -2.25 35.85
N GLY A 329 8.16 -2.71 36.66
CA GLY A 329 9.14 -1.86 37.36
C GLY A 329 10.56 -1.90 36.80
N PHE A 330 10.79 -2.62 35.70
CA PHE A 330 12.12 -2.75 35.10
C PHE A 330 12.53 -1.49 34.32
N GLU A 331 13.60 -0.82 34.73
CA GLU A 331 14.14 0.34 34.03
C GLU A 331 15.57 0.03 33.55
N PRO A 332 15.85 0.02 32.23
CA PRO A 332 17.19 -0.27 31.72
C PRO A 332 18.13 0.93 31.82
N ASP A 333 19.44 0.66 31.76
CA ASP A 333 20.44 1.71 31.58
C ASP A 333 20.36 2.28 30.16
N MET A 334 19.69 3.43 30.01
CA MET A 334 19.48 4.12 28.73
C MET A 334 20.79 4.52 28.04
N GLY A 335 21.90 4.66 28.78
CA GLY A 335 23.22 4.93 28.20
C GLY A 335 23.87 3.71 27.53
N ARG A 336 23.38 2.50 27.85
CA ARG A 336 23.83 1.22 27.28
C ARG A 336 22.81 0.59 26.34
N GLU A 337 21.66 1.25 26.14
CA GLU A 337 20.65 0.75 25.24
C GLU A 337 21.10 0.90 23.77
N HIS A 338 21.17 -0.24 23.09
CA HIS A 338 21.67 -0.43 21.74
C HIS A 338 20.61 -1.06 20.81
N THR A 339 19.41 -1.36 21.30
CA THR A 339 18.30 -1.82 20.46
C THR A 339 17.61 -0.67 19.72
N TYR A 340 16.74 -1.00 18.76
CA TYR A 340 15.95 -0.03 17.99
C TYR A 340 16.82 1.02 17.28
N VAL A 341 17.65 0.55 16.36
CA VAL A 341 18.57 1.38 15.57
C VAL A 341 17.81 2.20 14.52
N LEU A 342 18.18 3.46 14.39
CA LEU A 342 17.78 4.35 13.30
C LEU A 342 18.86 4.26 12.20
N PRO A 343 18.57 3.62 11.06
CA PRO A 343 19.54 3.49 9.96
C PRO A 343 19.84 4.86 9.36
N HIS A 344 20.99 4.98 8.68
CA HIS A 344 21.43 6.21 8.03
C HIS A 344 21.41 7.42 8.96
N ALA A 345 22.25 7.39 10.00
CA ALA A 345 22.28 8.43 11.03
C ALA A 345 22.38 9.85 10.45
N GLU A 346 23.10 10.03 9.34
CA GLU A 346 23.18 11.24 8.54
C GLU A 346 21.82 11.84 8.19
N TYR A 347 20.86 11.02 7.77
CA TYR A 347 19.50 11.46 7.46
C TYR A 347 18.85 12.12 8.70
N TRP A 348 19.06 11.58 9.89
CA TRP A 348 18.38 12.11 11.08
C TRP A 348 19.05 13.38 11.62
N VAL A 349 20.39 13.45 11.56
CA VAL A 349 21.16 14.48 12.26
C VAL A 349 21.61 15.65 11.36
N GLU A 350 21.65 15.48 10.03
CA GLU A 350 22.14 16.52 9.11
C GLU A 350 21.36 17.85 9.19
N PRO A 351 20.02 17.87 9.34
CA PRO A 351 19.29 19.12 9.53
C PRO A 351 19.76 19.90 10.77
N VAL A 352 20.04 19.20 11.87
CA VAL A 352 20.58 19.79 13.11
C VAL A 352 22.02 20.26 12.89
N LEU A 353 22.84 19.47 12.21
CA LEU A 353 24.22 19.84 11.89
C LEU A 353 24.29 21.08 11.00
N THR A 354 23.35 21.25 10.07
CA THR A 354 23.27 22.41 9.18
C THR A 354 22.79 23.64 9.94
N ALA A 355 21.72 23.52 10.72
CA ALA A 355 21.16 24.63 11.50
C ALA A 355 22.13 25.17 12.57
N THR A 356 23.05 24.33 13.05
CA THR A 356 24.03 24.70 14.08
C THR A 356 25.36 25.24 13.53
N VAL A 357 25.52 25.37 12.20
CA VAL A 357 26.74 25.91 11.56
C VAL A 357 26.73 27.43 11.55
N LEU A 358 27.83 28.05 11.97
CA LEU A 358 28.10 29.48 11.76
C LEU A 358 28.80 29.68 10.42
N PRO A 359 28.27 30.55 9.52
CA PRO A 359 28.99 30.98 8.34
C PRO A 359 30.29 31.70 8.74
N GLN A 360 31.41 31.35 8.12
CA GLN A 360 32.64 32.15 8.19
C GLN A 360 33.02 32.65 6.79
N ILE A 361 33.42 33.92 6.72
CA ILE A 361 34.12 34.49 5.58
C ILE A 361 35.62 34.21 5.78
N ASP A 362 36.19 33.32 4.96
CA ASP A 362 37.62 33.05 4.97
C ASP A 362 38.37 34.16 4.19
N HIS A 363 38.90 35.15 4.91
CA HIS A 363 39.71 36.21 4.32
C HIS A 363 41.11 35.75 3.85
N ARG A 364 41.49 34.48 4.04
CA ARG A 364 42.85 33.97 3.76
C ARG A 364 42.91 32.73 2.86
N ALA A 365 41.79 32.28 2.30
CA ALA A 365 41.70 31.15 1.36
C ALA A 365 42.46 29.88 1.83
N ARG A 366 42.36 29.53 3.12
CA ARG A 366 42.98 28.32 3.70
C ARG A 366 41.99 27.19 3.99
N GLY A 367 40.72 27.36 3.63
CA GLY A 367 39.68 26.34 3.70
C GLY A 367 38.67 26.59 4.82
N LEU A 368 37.44 26.10 4.61
CA LEU A 368 36.27 26.29 5.47
C LEU A 368 36.52 25.77 6.91
N ARG A 369 36.72 26.69 7.87
CA ARG A 369 36.63 26.37 9.30
C ARG A 369 35.18 26.56 9.76
N THR A 370 34.42 25.47 9.92
CA THR A 370 33.08 25.53 10.50
C THR A 370 33.18 25.71 12.02
N LYS A 371 32.63 26.82 12.56
CA LYS A 371 32.39 26.98 14.00
C LYS A 371 30.92 26.62 14.28
N SER A 372 30.65 25.85 15.33
CA SER A 372 29.28 25.48 15.73
C SER A 372 28.76 26.45 16.79
N VAL A 373 27.46 26.78 16.76
CA VAL A 373 26.79 27.46 17.89
C VAL A 373 26.71 26.56 19.13
N ASP A 374 26.72 25.24 18.94
CA ASP A 374 26.81 24.22 19.99
C ASP A 374 27.89 23.18 19.64
N ALA A 375 29.13 23.43 20.08
CA ALA A 375 30.27 22.55 19.81
C ALA A 375 30.20 21.18 20.53
N PRO A 376 29.71 21.08 21.78
CA PRO A 376 29.42 19.79 22.41
C PRO A 376 28.45 18.92 21.62
N LEU A 377 27.29 19.46 21.21
CA LEU A 377 26.29 18.72 20.43
C LEU A 377 26.88 18.26 19.09
N ARG A 378 27.53 19.16 18.34
CA ARG A 378 28.15 18.81 17.05
C ARG A 378 29.13 17.65 17.18
N ARG A 379 30.01 17.67 18.21
CA ARG A 379 30.94 16.55 18.46
C ARG A 379 30.21 15.24 18.72
N LYS A 380 29.07 15.27 19.44
CA LYS A 380 28.26 14.07 19.69
C LYS A 380 27.61 13.55 18.41
N LEU A 381 26.99 14.43 17.62
CA LEU A 381 26.34 14.09 16.34
C LEU A 381 27.33 13.53 15.31
N SER A 382 28.52 14.12 15.19
CA SER A 382 29.57 13.65 14.27
C SER A 382 30.12 12.27 14.59
N ARG A 383 29.82 11.67 15.75
CA ARG A 383 30.19 10.27 16.04
C ARG A 383 29.23 9.29 15.39
N TYR A 384 27.95 9.64 15.29
CA TYR A 384 26.95 8.82 14.59
C TYR A 384 27.21 8.83 13.08
N THR A 385 27.47 10.01 12.49
CA THR A 385 27.74 10.12 11.05
C THR A 385 29.06 9.48 10.61
N ARG A 386 30.03 9.33 11.52
CA ARG A 386 31.29 8.60 11.26
C ARG A 386 31.20 7.10 11.55
N GLY A 387 30.03 6.58 11.93
CA GLY A 387 29.83 5.16 12.24
C GLY A 387 30.54 4.69 13.52
N GLU A 388 31.00 5.61 14.39
CA GLU A 388 31.62 5.22 15.67
C GLU A 388 30.59 4.67 16.67
N ARG A 389 29.30 4.99 16.47
CA ARG A 389 28.15 4.53 17.25
C ARG A 389 26.89 4.50 16.39
N ASN A 390 26.00 3.55 16.67
CA ASN A 390 24.66 3.53 16.08
C ASN A 390 23.77 4.58 16.76
N LEU A 391 22.98 5.29 15.96
CA LEU A 391 21.92 6.16 16.49
C LEU A 391 20.72 5.28 16.83
N THR A 392 20.42 5.13 18.12
CA THR A 392 19.22 4.40 18.57
C THR A 392 18.09 5.37 18.86
N LEU A 393 16.87 4.84 18.93
CA LEU A 393 15.71 5.64 19.32
C LEU A 393 15.87 6.26 20.73
N SER A 394 16.41 5.52 21.70
CA SER A 394 16.70 6.04 23.04
C SER A 394 17.72 7.17 23.00
N ALA A 395 18.76 7.04 22.18
CA ALA A 395 19.74 8.11 21.98
C ALA A 395 19.09 9.33 21.30
N TYR A 396 18.20 9.12 20.34
CA TYR A 396 17.44 10.17 19.67
C TYR A 396 16.53 10.93 20.64
N ALA A 397 15.75 10.22 21.47
CA ALA A 397 14.90 10.81 22.49
C ALA A 397 15.73 11.64 23.49
N SER A 398 16.83 11.06 24.01
CA SER A 398 17.74 11.78 24.90
C SER A 398 18.35 13.03 24.24
N LEU A 399 18.70 12.99 22.95
CA LEU A 399 19.18 14.16 22.23
C LEU A 399 18.10 15.24 22.14
N SER A 400 16.86 14.86 21.84
CA SER A 400 15.72 15.77 21.76
C SER A 400 15.39 16.43 23.10
N GLU A 401 15.43 15.68 24.21
CA GLU A 401 15.15 16.22 25.55
C GLU A 401 16.25 17.17 26.05
N ASN A 402 17.52 16.86 25.74
CA ASN A 402 18.66 17.55 26.35
C ASN A 402 19.25 18.66 25.46
N HIS A 403 18.85 18.77 24.19
CA HIS A 403 19.37 19.76 23.26
C HIS A 403 18.27 20.43 22.43
N VAL A 404 18.00 21.72 22.72
CA VAL A 404 16.95 22.51 22.04
C VAL A 404 17.12 22.50 20.52
N ALA A 405 18.33 22.76 20.01
CA ALA A 405 18.59 22.74 18.57
C ALA A 405 18.32 21.38 17.91
N PHE A 406 18.45 20.28 18.66
CA PHE A 406 18.09 18.96 18.14
C PHE A 406 16.56 18.81 18.07
N ALA A 407 15.85 19.16 19.14
CA ALA A 407 14.38 19.11 19.17
C ALA A 407 13.72 19.97 18.07
N GLU A 408 14.29 21.14 17.77
CA GLU A 408 13.73 22.08 16.78
C GLU A 408 13.97 21.66 15.33
N HIS A 409 15.08 20.97 15.04
CA HIS A 409 15.52 20.72 13.67
C HIS A 409 15.55 19.25 13.25
N ALA A 410 15.54 18.30 14.19
CA ALA A 410 15.61 16.88 13.85
C ALA A 410 14.28 16.36 13.26
N ARG A 411 14.39 15.40 12.34
CA ARG A 411 13.22 14.86 11.60
C ARG A 411 12.37 13.95 12.49
N PRO A 412 11.04 14.09 12.52
CA PRO A 412 10.21 13.26 13.38
C PRO A 412 10.24 11.79 12.95
N ILE A 413 10.23 10.87 13.93
CA ILE A 413 10.29 9.42 13.69
C ILE A 413 8.90 8.83 13.43
N ASN A 414 7.83 9.47 13.92
CA ASN A 414 6.42 9.13 13.64
C ASN A 414 6.09 7.64 13.81
N ASP A 415 6.43 7.04 14.97
CA ASP A 415 6.15 5.62 15.27
C ASP A 415 6.70 4.63 14.24
N THR A 416 7.81 4.99 13.59
CA THR A 416 8.49 4.11 12.64
C THR A 416 9.53 3.26 13.37
N TRP A 417 9.54 1.96 13.04
CA TRP A 417 10.57 1.00 13.40
C TRP A 417 11.24 0.50 12.13
N PHE A 418 12.50 0.10 12.22
CA PHE A 418 13.28 -0.39 11.08
C PHE A 418 13.75 -1.81 11.37
N VAL A 419 13.54 -2.68 10.40
CA VAL A 419 14.00 -4.07 10.40
C VAL A 419 14.88 -4.29 9.19
N PHE A 420 15.94 -5.07 9.35
CA PHE A 420 16.96 -5.23 8.33
C PHE A 420 16.72 -6.54 7.58
N VAL A 421 16.78 -6.49 6.24
CA VAL A 421 16.71 -7.70 5.41
C VAL A 421 17.85 -8.64 5.81
N ASP A 422 17.50 -9.88 6.15
CA ASP A 422 18.43 -10.96 6.44
C ASP A 422 18.64 -11.79 5.16
N SER A 423 17.55 -12.21 4.53
CA SER A 423 17.57 -13.01 3.30
C SER A 423 16.37 -12.74 2.38
N VAL A 424 16.59 -12.97 1.09
CA VAL A 424 15.56 -12.99 0.04
C VAL A 424 15.66 -14.35 -0.67
N GLU A 425 14.60 -15.14 -0.64
CA GLU A 425 14.58 -16.51 -1.15
C GLU A 425 13.35 -16.78 -2.03
N SER A 426 13.48 -17.69 -3.00
CA SER A 426 12.30 -18.16 -3.74
C SER A 426 11.38 -18.95 -2.81
N ALA A 427 10.08 -18.62 -2.84
CA ALA A 427 9.05 -19.28 -2.05
C ALA A 427 8.07 -20.11 -2.92
N GLY A 428 8.46 -20.43 -4.15
CA GLY A 428 7.65 -21.20 -5.10
C GLY A 428 6.52 -20.37 -5.70
N GLN A 429 5.37 -21.01 -5.93
CA GLN A 429 4.19 -20.40 -6.52
C GLN A 429 3.06 -20.27 -5.50
N SER A 430 2.37 -19.14 -5.53
CA SER A 430 1.21 -18.89 -4.68
C SER A 430 0.18 -18.04 -5.41
N VAL A 431 -1.09 -18.14 -4.97
CA VAL A 431 -2.09 -17.13 -5.33
C VAL A 431 -1.64 -15.80 -4.74
N THR A 432 -1.66 -14.74 -5.55
CA THR A 432 -1.25 -13.41 -5.12
C THR A 432 -2.39 -12.42 -5.23
N LEU A 433 -2.54 -11.62 -4.18
CA LEU A 433 -3.63 -10.67 -3.96
C LEU A 433 -3.04 -9.29 -3.70
N ASP A 434 -3.79 -8.25 -4.06
CA ASP A 434 -3.41 -6.87 -3.81
C ASP A 434 -4.66 -5.99 -3.64
N LEU A 435 -4.47 -4.73 -3.28
CA LEU A 435 -5.55 -3.78 -3.04
C LEU A 435 -5.21 -2.40 -3.62
N GLU A 436 -6.18 -1.66 -4.15
CA GLU A 436 -5.96 -0.30 -4.63
C GLU A 436 -6.18 0.72 -3.51
N VAL A 437 -5.14 1.40 -3.02
CA VAL A 437 -5.25 2.49 -2.03
C VAL A 437 -5.11 3.83 -2.71
N ASP A 438 -6.04 4.73 -2.40
CA ASP A 438 -6.05 6.11 -2.90
C ASP A 438 -4.87 6.94 -2.38
N ASP A 439 -4.54 7.98 -3.14
CA ASP A 439 -3.55 9.04 -2.84
C ASP A 439 -2.09 8.57 -2.77
N ASN A 440 -1.72 7.81 -1.73
CA ASN A 440 -0.32 7.50 -1.43
C ASN A 440 0.07 6.06 -1.77
N HIS A 441 -0.86 5.27 -2.30
CA HIS A 441 -0.58 3.95 -2.86
C HIS A 441 0.15 3.00 -1.89
N THR A 442 -0.20 3.11 -0.61
CA THR A 442 0.52 2.43 0.48
C THR A 442 -0.44 1.66 1.37
N TYR A 443 -0.02 0.50 1.87
CA TYR A 443 -0.68 -0.20 2.97
C TYR A 443 0.34 -0.87 3.90
N LEU A 444 -0.14 -1.38 5.03
CA LEU A 444 0.71 -1.98 6.05
C LEU A 444 0.54 -3.51 6.08
N ALA A 445 1.45 -4.23 5.43
CA ALA A 445 1.45 -5.69 5.35
C ALA A 445 2.33 -6.30 6.46
N ASN A 446 1.72 -7.04 7.39
CA ASN A 446 2.37 -7.55 8.61
C ASN A 446 3.06 -6.43 9.44
N GLY A 447 2.63 -5.17 9.24
CA GLY A 447 3.26 -3.96 9.80
C GLY A 447 4.31 -3.29 8.91
N LEU A 448 4.83 -3.98 7.89
CA LEU A 448 5.78 -3.45 6.91
C LEU A 448 5.07 -2.47 5.96
N VAL A 449 5.74 -1.38 5.61
CA VAL A 449 5.20 -0.38 4.67
C VAL A 449 5.38 -0.89 3.24
N THR A 450 4.26 -1.17 2.56
CA THR A 450 4.24 -1.74 1.21
C THR A 450 3.52 -0.86 0.22
N HIS A 451 3.92 -0.94 -1.04
CA HIS A 451 3.26 -0.26 -2.14
C HIS A 451 2.20 -1.17 -2.76
N ASN A 452 1.20 -0.59 -3.40
CA ASN A 452 0.15 -1.33 -4.08
C ASN A 452 0.13 -1.09 -5.60
N SER A 453 -0.70 -1.81 -6.34
CA SER A 453 -0.83 -1.65 -7.79
C SER A 453 -1.59 -0.38 -8.17
N ARG A 454 -1.09 0.34 -9.19
CA ARG A 454 -1.84 1.41 -9.89
C ARG A 454 -2.22 0.93 -11.29
N ARG A 455 -3.39 1.35 -11.78
CA ARG A 455 -3.71 1.29 -13.21
C ARG A 455 -2.91 2.37 -13.96
N GLY A 456 -2.03 1.97 -14.87
CA GLY A 456 -1.50 2.91 -15.88
C GLY A 456 -2.61 3.25 -16.87
N ALA A 457 -2.85 4.52 -17.17
CA ALA A 457 -3.78 4.94 -18.21
C ALA A 457 -3.04 5.11 -19.53
N LEU A 458 -3.45 4.37 -20.56
CA LEU A 458 -2.74 4.30 -21.85
C LEU A 458 -3.65 4.75 -22.99
N MET A 459 -3.03 5.21 -24.07
CA MET A 459 -3.69 5.41 -25.35
C MET A 459 -3.04 4.51 -26.38
N LEU A 460 -3.78 3.57 -26.94
CA LEU A 460 -3.31 2.75 -28.07
C LEU A 460 -3.91 3.31 -29.36
N LEU A 461 -3.05 3.50 -30.35
CA LEU A 461 -3.42 4.06 -31.64
C LEU A 461 -3.07 3.06 -32.74
N LEU A 462 -4.00 2.82 -33.67
CA LEU A 462 -3.74 1.99 -34.85
C LEU A 462 -4.23 2.69 -36.11
N SER A 463 -3.40 2.66 -37.15
CA SER A 463 -3.71 3.30 -38.44
C SER A 463 -4.82 2.57 -39.19
N ASP A 464 -5.65 3.34 -39.90
CA ASP A 464 -6.78 2.84 -40.72
C ASP A 464 -6.39 1.82 -41.81
N TRP A 465 -5.12 1.77 -42.20
CA TRP A 465 -4.58 0.84 -43.19
C TRP A 465 -4.06 -0.47 -42.58
N HIS A 466 -4.01 -0.61 -41.26
CA HIS A 466 -3.41 -1.79 -40.62
C HIS A 466 -4.25 -3.05 -40.83
N PRO A 467 -3.65 -4.23 -41.10
CA PRO A 467 -4.40 -5.49 -41.31
C PRO A 467 -5.34 -5.88 -40.15
N ASP A 468 -4.88 -5.64 -38.91
CA ASP A 468 -5.62 -6.00 -37.69
C ASP A 468 -6.66 -4.94 -37.26
N ILE A 469 -6.92 -3.91 -38.07
CA ILE A 469 -7.75 -2.78 -37.66
C ILE A 469 -9.16 -3.18 -37.22
N PHE A 470 -9.77 -4.19 -37.86
CA PHE A 470 -11.09 -4.69 -37.48
C PHE A 470 -11.10 -5.36 -36.10
N GLU A 471 -10.07 -6.16 -35.78
CA GLU A 471 -9.94 -6.79 -34.47
C GLU A 471 -9.67 -5.74 -33.41
N PHE A 472 -8.76 -4.80 -33.69
CA PHE A 472 -8.43 -3.69 -32.81
C PHE A 472 -9.66 -2.86 -32.45
N ILE A 473 -10.46 -2.43 -33.44
CA ILE A 473 -11.70 -1.68 -33.23
C ILE A 473 -12.66 -2.45 -32.31
N ASN A 474 -12.84 -3.75 -32.55
CA ASN A 474 -13.83 -4.55 -31.82
C ASN A 474 -13.32 -5.09 -30.46
N SER A 475 -12.03 -4.95 -30.15
CA SER A 475 -11.39 -5.51 -28.95
C SER A 475 -12.07 -5.08 -27.64
N LYS A 476 -12.63 -3.86 -27.59
CA LYS A 476 -13.29 -3.30 -26.40
C LYS A 476 -14.77 -3.63 -26.27
N ARG A 477 -15.37 -4.28 -27.27
CA ARG A 477 -16.79 -4.70 -27.19
C ARG A 477 -17.01 -5.80 -26.16
N THR A 478 -15.95 -6.55 -25.83
CA THR A 478 -15.97 -7.54 -24.75
C THR A 478 -15.15 -7.01 -23.57
N ALA A 479 -15.78 -6.86 -22.42
CA ALA A 479 -15.11 -6.41 -21.20
C ALA A 479 -13.92 -7.33 -20.84
N GLY A 480 -12.79 -6.74 -20.44
CA GLY A 480 -11.61 -7.48 -19.97
C GLY A 480 -10.57 -7.87 -21.04
N GLN A 481 -10.84 -7.65 -22.33
CA GLN A 481 -9.88 -7.90 -23.42
C GLN A 481 -8.71 -6.90 -23.43
N ILE A 482 -9.01 -5.60 -23.36
CA ILE A 482 -8.03 -4.52 -23.19
C ILE A 482 -8.45 -3.70 -21.97
N THR A 483 -7.67 -3.81 -20.90
CA THR A 483 -7.86 -3.07 -19.65
C THR A 483 -6.83 -1.94 -19.53
N ASN A 484 -7.24 -0.83 -18.91
CA ASN A 484 -6.37 0.31 -18.59
C ASN A 484 -5.79 1.07 -19.80
N ALA A 485 -6.27 0.78 -21.02
CA ALA A 485 -5.94 1.54 -22.21
C ALA A 485 -7.22 1.99 -22.89
N ASN A 486 -7.28 3.24 -23.36
CA ASN A 486 -8.21 3.65 -24.40
C ASN A 486 -7.66 3.16 -25.76
N ILE A 487 -8.52 2.99 -26.76
CA ILE A 487 -8.12 2.74 -28.15
C ILE A 487 -8.64 3.84 -29.08
N SER A 488 -7.84 4.22 -30.08
CA SER A 488 -8.21 5.19 -31.11
C SER A 488 -7.72 4.74 -32.48
N VAL A 489 -8.43 5.13 -33.53
CA VAL A 489 -7.99 4.92 -34.92
C VAL A 489 -7.28 6.16 -35.43
N ALA A 490 -6.07 6.00 -35.98
CA ALA A 490 -5.39 7.04 -36.73
C ALA A 490 -5.97 7.10 -38.15
N VAL A 491 -6.72 8.15 -38.41
CA VAL A 491 -7.48 8.36 -39.65
C VAL A 491 -6.72 9.29 -40.59
N SER A 492 -6.48 8.81 -41.81
CA SER A 492 -5.88 9.54 -42.93
C SER A 492 -6.91 10.31 -43.75
N ASP A 493 -6.48 11.39 -44.43
CA ASP A 493 -7.35 12.13 -45.34
C ASP A 493 -7.75 11.26 -46.56
N SER A 494 -6.86 10.37 -47.01
CA SER A 494 -7.11 9.45 -48.13
C SER A 494 -8.17 8.40 -47.79
N PHE A 495 -8.18 7.86 -46.57
CA PHE A 495 -9.26 6.99 -46.10
C PHE A 495 -10.60 7.74 -46.08
N MET A 496 -10.64 8.95 -45.54
CA MET A 496 -11.87 9.74 -45.50
C MET A 496 -12.40 10.08 -46.90
N GLU A 497 -11.52 10.29 -47.88
CA GLU A 497 -11.93 10.48 -49.27
C GLU A 497 -12.49 9.19 -49.87
N ALA A 498 -11.89 8.03 -49.58
CA ALA A 498 -12.44 6.73 -49.97
C ALA A 498 -13.82 6.47 -49.32
N VAL A 499 -14.03 6.86 -48.05
CA VAL A 499 -15.33 6.75 -47.36
C VAL A 499 -16.41 7.57 -48.07
N LYS A 500 -16.12 8.83 -48.42
CA LYS A 500 -17.06 9.71 -49.14
C LYS A 500 -17.48 9.09 -50.48
N ASN A 501 -16.49 8.59 -51.23
CA ASN A 501 -16.68 8.07 -52.58
C ASN A 501 -17.12 6.59 -52.65
N ASP A 502 -17.31 5.92 -51.49
CA ASP A 502 -17.59 4.48 -51.41
C ASP A 502 -16.52 3.61 -52.11
N GLY A 503 -15.27 4.09 -52.01
CA GLY A 503 -14.09 3.47 -52.59
C GLY A 503 -13.64 2.22 -51.84
N ASP A 504 -12.71 1.51 -52.47
CA ASP A 504 -12.02 0.37 -51.86
C ASP A 504 -10.87 0.89 -50.98
N TRP A 505 -10.58 0.16 -49.90
CA TRP A 505 -9.52 0.44 -48.94
C TRP A 505 -8.68 -0.81 -48.71
N SER A 506 -7.37 -0.70 -48.95
CA SER A 506 -6.43 -1.82 -48.81
C SER A 506 -5.78 -1.82 -47.44
N LEU A 507 -6.04 -2.88 -46.69
CA LEU A 507 -5.34 -3.17 -45.45
C LEU A 507 -3.98 -3.80 -45.80
N ARG A 508 -2.92 -3.10 -45.43
CA ARG A 508 -1.56 -3.38 -45.89
C ARG A 508 -0.55 -3.21 -44.76
N PHE A 509 0.59 -3.87 -44.89
CA PHE A 509 1.69 -3.77 -43.94
C PHE A 509 3.03 -3.94 -44.69
N PRO A 510 4.15 -3.39 -44.19
CA PRO A 510 5.47 -3.67 -44.76
C PRO A 510 5.74 -5.15 -44.96
N ASP A 511 6.48 -5.49 -46.03
CA ASP A 511 7.01 -6.83 -46.21
C ASP A 511 8.13 -7.08 -45.22
N THR A 512 7.82 -7.79 -44.14
CA THR A 512 8.76 -8.09 -43.05
C THR A 512 9.90 -9.02 -43.47
N THR A 513 9.91 -9.52 -44.72
CA THR A 513 11.04 -10.28 -45.29
C THR A 513 12.11 -9.38 -45.92
N ASP A 514 11.86 -8.07 -46.02
CA ASP A 514 12.87 -7.10 -46.40
C ASP A 514 14.04 -7.13 -45.38
N PRO A 515 15.29 -7.33 -45.82
CA PRO A 515 16.43 -7.49 -44.92
C PRO A 515 16.71 -6.27 -44.04
N ASP A 516 16.22 -5.09 -44.43
CA ASP A 516 16.39 -3.86 -43.63
C ASP A 516 15.16 -3.52 -42.79
N TYR A 517 14.10 -4.35 -42.78
CA TYR A 517 12.85 -4.08 -42.06
C TYR A 517 13.11 -3.72 -40.59
N ASP A 518 13.81 -4.58 -39.86
CA ASP A 518 14.10 -4.38 -38.42
C ASP A 518 14.93 -3.11 -38.13
N ASN A 519 15.65 -2.59 -39.12
CA ASN A 519 16.53 -1.44 -38.96
C ASN A 519 15.91 -0.11 -39.41
N LEU A 520 14.94 -0.15 -40.33
CA LEU A 520 14.43 1.05 -41.01
C LEU A 520 12.94 1.28 -40.84
N TRP A 521 12.17 0.28 -40.40
CA TRP A 521 10.75 0.46 -40.15
C TRP A 521 10.53 1.27 -38.86
N ASP A 522 9.84 2.40 -38.99
CA ASP A 522 9.58 3.35 -37.89
C ASP A 522 8.08 3.59 -37.65
N GLY A 523 7.20 2.93 -38.41
CA GLY A 523 5.75 3.09 -38.32
C GLY A 523 5.13 3.94 -39.44
N ASP A 524 5.94 4.60 -40.29
CA ASP A 524 5.46 5.41 -41.41
C ASP A 524 5.39 4.58 -42.71
N ILE A 525 4.20 4.09 -43.04
CA ILE A 525 3.99 3.27 -44.24
C ILE A 525 4.18 4.05 -45.54
N ASP A 526 3.88 5.34 -45.55
CA ASP A 526 3.94 6.15 -46.76
C ASP A 526 5.41 6.45 -47.08
N ALA A 527 6.23 6.72 -46.05
CA ALA A 527 7.69 6.84 -46.21
C ALA A 527 8.34 5.53 -46.68
N TRP A 528 7.89 4.38 -46.14
CA TRP A 528 8.35 3.06 -46.56
C TRP A 528 8.08 2.79 -48.05
N GLU A 529 6.86 3.08 -48.51
CA GLU A 529 6.46 2.92 -49.91
C GLU A 529 7.20 3.93 -50.81
N ALA A 530 7.37 5.18 -50.37
CA ALA A 530 8.12 6.21 -51.11
C ALA A 530 9.60 5.87 -51.29
N ALA A 531 10.20 5.11 -50.36
CA ALA A 531 11.56 4.58 -50.47
C ALA A 531 11.67 3.40 -51.46
N GLY A 532 10.58 3.00 -52.13
CA GLY A 532 10.54 1.90 -53.08
C GLY A 532 10.53 0.51 -52.43
N ARG A 533 10.25 0.44 -51.11
CA ARG A 533 10.17 -0.82 -50.36
C ARG A 533 8.78 -1.43 -50.49
N LYS A 534 8.70 -2.75 -50.33
CA LYS A 534 7.47 -3.51 -50.61
C LYS A 534 6.54 -3.52 -49.41
N THR A 535 5.23 -3.50 -49.69
CA THR A 535 4.15 -3.77 -48.74
C THR A 535 3.34 -4.98 -49.21
N ASN A 536 2.82 -5.74 -48.25
CA ASN A 536 1.91 -6.85 -48.48
C ASN A 536 0.47 -6.37 -48.25
N ILE A 537 -0.41 -6.58 -49.24
CA ILE A 537 -1.85 -6.34 -49.08
C ILE A 537 -2.47 -7.62 -48.52
N TYR A 538 -3.07 -7.51 -47.34
CA TYR A 538 -3.69 -8.64 -46.64
C TYR A 538 -5.17 -8.78 -47.01
N ARG A 539 -5.88 -7.66 -47.11
CA ARG A 539 -7.31 -7.61 -47.43
C ARG A 539 -7.67 -6.27 -48.02
N THR A 540 -8.51 -6.26 -49.04
CA THR A 540 -9.17 -5.04 -49.54
C THR A 540 -10.64 -5.07 -49.11
N VAL A 541 -11.11 -3.98 -48.51
CA VAL A 541 -12.48 -3.82 -48.00
C VAL A 541 -13.13 -2.59 -48.61
N LYS A 542 -14.44 -2.40 -48.43
CA LYS A 542 -15.05 -1.10 -48.69
C LYS A 542 -14.68 -0.13 -47.59
N ALA A 543 -14.28 1.10 -47.92
CA ALA A 543 -13.93 2.10 -46.92
C ALA A 543 -15.10 2.35 -45.94
N ARG A 544 -16.34 2.32 -46.45
CA ARG A 544 -17.55 2.43 -45.62
C ARG A 544 -17.78 1.24 -44.69
N GLU A 545 -17.30 0.04 -45.02
CA GLU A 545 -17.37 -1.13 -44.12
C GLU A 545 -16.53 -0.87 -42.86
N LEU A 546 -15.29 -0.41 -43.05
CA LEU A 546 -14.41 -0.06 -41.93
C LEU A 546 -14.97 1.12 -41.12
N TRP A 547 -15.46 2.17 -41.80
CA TRP A 547 -16.06 3.34 -41.15
C TRP A 547 -17.30 2.97 -40.32
N ASN A 548 -18.18 2.12 -40.84
CA ASN A 548 -19.34 1.64 -40.09
C ASN A 548 -18.92 0.80 -38.88
N THR A 549 -17.87 -0.01 -39.00
CA THR A 549 -17.33 -0.79 -37.88
C THR A 549 -16.83 0.11 -36.75
N ILE A 550 -16.13 1.20 -37.09
CA ILE A 550 -15.70 2.21 -36.12
C ILE A 550 -16.91 2.81 -35.39
N ILE A 551 -17.94 3.23 -36.13
CA ILE A 551 -19.16 3.84 -35.55
C ILE A 551 -19.89 2.85 -34.64
N GLU A 552 -20.12 1.63 -35.10
CA GLU A 552 -20.83 0.60 -34.34
C GLU A 552 -20.11 0.24 -33.05
N SER A 553 -18.78 0.14 -33.09
CA SER A 553 -17.99 -0.11 -31.89
C SER A 553 -17.99 1.09 -30.95
N ALA A 554 -17.79 2.30 -31.46
CA ALA A 554 -17.85 3.52 -30.64
C ALA A 554 -19.22 3.70 -29.97
N TRP A 555 -20.31 3.30 -30.65
CA TRP A 555 -21.64 3.29 -30.05
C TRP A 555 -21.81 2.20 -28.99
N ALA A 556 -21.22 1.02 -29.19
CA ALA A 556 -21.32 -0.11 -28.27
C ALA A 556 -20.45 0.05 -27.00
N SER A 557 -19.27 0.65 -27.10
CA SER A 557 -18.27 0.68 -26.02
C SER A 557 -17.67 2.06 -25.73
N ALA A 558 -18.14 3.15 -26.36
CA ALA A 558 -17.52 4.48 -26.32
C ALA A 558 -16.07 4.52 -26.86
N GLU A 559 -15.63 3.46 -27.53
CA GLU A 559 -14.30 3.25 -28.11
C GLU A 559 -14.45 2.52 -29.47
N PRO A 560 -13.63 2.80 -30.48
CA PRO A 560 -12.44 3.65 -30.43
C PRO A 560 -12.73 5.15 -30.60
N GLY A 561 -11.81 5.97 -30.11
CA GLY A 561 -11.71 7.38 -30.50
C GLY A 561 -11.17 7.56 -31.93
N LEU A 562 -11.17 8.80 -32.41
CA LEU A 562 -10.62 9.17 -33.72
C LEU A 562 -9.49 10.17 -33.56
N LEU A 563 -8.35 9.91 -34.20
CA LEU A 563 -7.25 10.85 -34.30
C LEU A 563 -6.89 11.09 -35.76
N PHE A 564 -7.07 12.32 -36.24
CA PHE A 564 -6.69 12.71 -37.60
C PHE A 564 -5.21 13.10 -37.66
N LEU A 565 -4.33 12.10 -37.52
CA LEU A 565 -2.89 12.28 -37.31
C LEU A 565 -2.22 13.09 -38.42
N GLU A 566 -2.66 12.90 -39.66
CA GLU A 566 -2.18 13.66 -40.82
C GLU A 566 -2.48 15.16 -40.68
N ARG A 567 -3.68 15.51 -40.18
CA ARG A 567 -4.04 16.92 -39.93
C ARG A 567 -3.26 17.50 -38.77
N CYS A 568 -3.06 16.74 -37.71
CA CYS A 568 -2.22 17.15 -36.58
C CYS A 568 -0.81 17.52 -37.07
N ASN A 569 -0.22 16.70 -37.94
CA ASN A 569 1.09 16.97 -38.53
C ASN A 569 1.11 18.16 -39.51
N LYS A 570 0.03 18.39 -40.28
CA LYS A 570 -0.08 19.57 -41.16
C LYS A 570 -0.23 20.89 -40.41
N MET A 571 -0.84 20.87 -39.22
CA MET A 571 -1.22 22.06 -38.47
C MET A 571 -0.31 22.37 -37.28
N THR A 572 0.56 21.43 -36.87
CA THR A 572 1.51 21.67 -35.78
C THR A 572 2.60 22.65 -36.22
N ASN A 573 3.03 23.52 -35.30
CA ASN A 573 4.18 24.40 -35.53
C ASN A 573 5.50 23.61 -35.66
N GLY A 574 5.54 22.37 -35.13
CA GLY A 574 6.71 21.49 -35.15
C GLY A 574 6.87 20.61 -36.39
N TRP A 575 6.07 20.81 -37.44
CA TRP A 575 5.88 19.87 -38.55
C TRP A 575 7.18 19.46 -39.28
N TYR A 576 8.22 20.31 -39.24
CA TYR A 576 9.48 20.09 -39.95
C TYR A 576 10.57 19.41 -39.12
N PHE A 577 10.37 19.21 -37.81
CA PHE A 577 11.40 18.64 -36.92
C PHE A 577 10.89 17.69 -35.82
N ALA A 578 9.60 17.74 -35.49
CA ALA A 578 8.98 16.92 -34.46
C ALA A 578 7.68 16.29 -35.00
N PRO A 579 7.77 15.21 -35.80
CA PRO A 579 6.60 14.49 -36.30
C PRO A 579 5.74 13.98 -35.15
N ILE A 580 4.44 14.28 -35.19
CA ILE A 580 3.47 13.77 -34.24
C ILE A 580 3.15 12.33 -34.60
N VAL A 581 3.33 11.42 -33.64
CA VAL A 581 3.07 9.98 -33.81
C VAL A 581 1.90 9.50 -32.94
N GLY A 582 1.39 10.34 -32.04
CA GLY A 582 0.27 10.00 -31.19
C GLY A 582 -0.27 11.18 -30.39
N VAL A 583 -1.10 10.84 -29.40
CA VAL A 583 -1.75 11.77 -28.49
C VAL A 583 -1.70 11.22 -27.07
N ASN A 584 -1.73 12.10 -26.08
CA ASN A 584 -1.83 11.70 -24.68
C ASN A 584 -3.17 10.99 -24.36
N PRO A 585 -3.29 10.31 -23.19
CA PRO A 585 -4.51 9.57 -22.83
C PRO A 585 -5.82 10.36 -22.81
N CYS A 586 -5.74 11.68 -22.70
CA CYS A 586 -6.89 12.59 -22.65
C CYS A 586 -7.25 13.18 -24.03
N GLY A 587 -6.41 12.97 -25.06
CA GLY A 587 -6.71 13.31 -26.45
C GLY A 587 -6.45 14.76 -26.88
N GLU A 588 -6.00 15.63 -25.99
CA GLU A 588 -5.80 17.06 -26.25
C GLU A 588 -4.40 17.44 -26.71
N GLN A 589 -3.38 16.67 -26.32
CA GLN A 589 -1.99 16.98 -26.63
C GLN A 589 -1.41 15.96 -27.60
N ASN A 590 -1.28 16.39 -28.85
CA ASN A 590 -0.54 15.68 -29.89
C ASN A 590 0.95 15.69 -29.55
N LEU A 591 1.59 14.53 -29.56
CA LEU A 591 2.98 14.38 -29.13
C LEU A 591 3.84 13.67 -30.18
N PRO A 592 5.10 14.10 -30.33
CA PRO A 592 6.12 13.29 -30.97
C PRO A 592 6.52 12.11 -30.08
N ALA A 593 7.33 11.20 -30.62
CA ALA A 593 7.89 10.11 -29.83
C ALA A 593 8.63 10.66 -28.61
N ASN A 594 8.37 10.09 -27.43
CA ASN A 594 8.93 10.54 -26.14
C ASN A 594 8.54 11.97 -25.70
N GLY A 595 7.55 12.62 -26.34
CA GLY A 595 7.04 13.93 -25.91
C GLY A 595 6.40 13.89 -24.52
N VAL A 596 6.39 15.03 -23.81
CA VAL A 596 5.84 15.15 -22.45
C VAL A 596 4.76 16.23 -22.37
N CYS A 597 3.70 15.94 -21.61
CA CYS A 597 2.62 16.89 -21.34
C CYS A 597 2.93 17.78 -20.14
N ASN A 598 3.28 19.05 -20.38
CA ASN A 598 3.39 20.07 -19.34
C ASN A 598 2.13 20.94 -19.32
N LEU A 599 1.17 20.58 -18.47
CA LEU A 599 -0.20 21.09 -18.52
C LEU A 599 -0.53 22.09 -17.40
N GLY A 600 -1.32 23.09 -17.73
CA GLY A 600 -1.97 24.01 -16.78
C GLY A 600 -3.34 24.47 -17.30
N ALA A 601 -4.17 25.07 -16.44
CA ALA A 601 -5.48 25.55 -16.86
C ALA A 601 -5.84 26.92 -16.24
N LEU A 602 -6.41 27.81 -17.06
CA LEU A 602 -6.99 29.08 -16.61
C LEU A 602 -8.48 28.92 -16.31
N ASN A 603 -8.94 29.44 -15.17
CA ASN A 603 -10.37 29.53 -14.87
C ASN A 603 -10.97 30.79 -15.49
N LEU A 604 -11.57 30.65 -16.68
CA LEU A 604 -12.16 31.75 -17.44
C LEU A 604 -13.28 32.47 -16.69
N ALA A 605 -14.00 31.78 -15.81
CA ALA A 605 -15.10 32.36 -15.03
C ALA A 605 -14.64 33.46 -14.05
N LYS A 606 -13.34 33.48 -13.70
CA LYS A 606 -12.76 34.50 -12.82
C LYS A 606 -12.54 35.84 -13.50
N PHE A 607 -12.53 35.88 -14.84
CA PHE A 607 -12.30 37.11 -15.60
C PHE A 607 -13.60 37.78 -16.04
N TYR A 608 -14.73 37.51 -15.38
CA TYR A 608 -15.96 38.25 -15.63
C TYR A 608 -15.95 39.57 -14.83
N GLU A 609 -16.12 40.70 -15.52
CA GLU A 609 -16.21 42.01 -14.89
C GLU A 609 -17.65 42.52 -14.86
N SER A 610 -18.21 42.69 -13.66
CA SER A 610 -19.63 43.03 -13.49
C SER A 610 -19.98 44.46 -13.90
N GLU A 611 -19.02 45.39 -13.83
CA GLU A 611 -19.24 46.80 -14.14
C GLU A 611 -19.42 47.03 -15.65
N THR A 612 -18.59 46.36 -16.46
CA THR A 612 -18.62 46.43 -17.92
C THR A 612 -19.49 45.36 -18.57
N GLN A 613 -19.86 44.31 -17.80
CA GLN A 613 -20.51 43.09 -18.30
C GLN A 613 -19.72 42.45 -19.46
N ASP A 614 -18.39 42.53 -19.41
CA ASP A 614 -17.46 41.94 -20.37
C ASP A 614 -16.39 41.11 -19.62
N VAL A 615 -15.47 40.53 -20.38
CA VAL A 615 -14.25 39.90 -19.86
C VAL A 615 -13.28 40.99 -19.40
N SER A 616 -12.66 40.80 -18.24
CA SER A 616 -11.50 41.56 -17.80
C SER A 616 -10.28 41.17 -18.64
N TRP A 617 -10.19 41.74 -19.85
CA TRP A 617 -9.19 41.38 -20.85
C TRP A 617 -7.75 41.64 -20.39
N ASP A 618 -7.52 42.69 -19.60
CA ASP A 618 -6.19 43.02 -19.10
C ASP A 618 -5.72 42.04 -18.01
N GLU A 619 -6.59 41.66 -17.08
CA GLU A 619 -6.27 40.61 -16.10
C GLU A 619 -6.06 39.25 -16.77
N LEU A 620 -6.89 38.91 -17.76
CA LEU A 620 -6.72 37.69 -18.55
C LEU A 620 -5.36 37.68 -19.27
N ARG A 621 -4.94 38.81 -19.85
CA ARG A 621 -3.63 38.95 -20.49
C ARG A 621 -2.50 38.66 -19.52
N GLU A 622 -2.55 39.25 -18.34
CA GLU A 622 -1.51 39.07 -17.32
C GLU A 622 -1.45 37.61 -16.86
N ALA A 623 -2.61 37.00 -16.58
CA ALA A 623 -2.71 35.61 -16.16
C ALA A 623 -2.18 34.63 -17.22
N VAL A 624 -2.51 34.84 -18.51
CA VAL A 624 -1.98 34.03 -19.63
C VAL A 624 -0.45 34.11 -19.66
N ARG A 625 0.13 35.32 -19.56
CA ARG A 625 1.59 35.50 -19.61
C ARG A 625 2.29 34.83 -18.43
N TYR A 626 1.73 34.94 -17.23
CA TYR A 626 2.28 34.25 -16.06
C TYR A 626 2.13 32.73 -16.16
N ALA A 627 1.00 32.23 -16.64
CA ALA A 627 0.80 30.79 -16.82
C ALA A 627 1.79 30.19 -17.82
N VAL A 628 2.03 30.86 -18.95
CA VAL A 628 3.05 30.45 -19.93
C VAL A 628 4.45 30.42 -19.29
N ARG A 629 4.83 31.48 -18.57
CA ARG A 629 6.15 31.52 -17.89
C ARG A 629 6.27 30.46 -16.79
N PHE A 630 5.19 30.20 -16.06
CA PHE A 630 5.13 29.17 -15.04
C PHE A 630 5.33 27.77 -15.66
N LEU A 631 4.60 27.44 -16.72
CA LEU A 631 4.73 26.15 -17.41
C LEU A 631 6.10 25.98 -18.07
N ASP A 632 6.68 27.05 -18.61
CA ASP A 632 8.05 27.04 -19.14
C ASP A 632 9.07 26.71 -18.03
N ASN A 633 8.90 27.22 -16.81
CA ASN A 633 9.77 26.83 -15.69
C ASN A 633 9.56 25.37 -15.26
N VAL A 634 8.33 24.83 -15.39
CA VAL A 634 8.03 23.42 -15.10
C VAL A 634 8.89 22.50 -15.96
N VAL A 635 9.12 22.87 -17.23
CA VAL A 635 9.99 22.09 -18.15
C VAL A 635 11.38 21.84 -17.55
N ASP A 636 11.96 22.83 -16.86
CA ASP A 636 13.32 22.73 -16.32
C ASP A 636 13.40 22.00 -14.98
N ILE A 637 12.34 22.07 -14.16
CA ILE A 637 12.34 21.47 -12.81
C ILE A 637 11.77 20.04 -12.78
N ASN A 638 11.05 19.63 -13.83
CA ASN A 638 10.36 18.35 -13.84
C ASN A 638 11.35 17.17 -13.79
N PRO A 639 11.19 16.21 -12.87
CA PRO A 639 12.02 15.01 -12.85
C PRO A 639 11.56 14.04 -13.96
N TYR A 640 12.31 13.98 -15.06
CA TYR A 640 12.08 13.03 -16.13
C TYR A 640 12.71 11.66 -15.81
N PHE A 641 11.99 10.59 -16.11
CA PHE A 641 12.42 9.21 -15.79
C PHE A 641 13.31 8.57 -16.87
N PHE A 642 13.24 9.04 -18.12
CA PHE A 642 14.03 8.55 -19.24
C PHE A 642 14.73 9.71 -19.93
N ASP A 643 16.00 9.52 -20.28
CA ASP A 643 16.80 10.54 -20.98
C ASP A 643 16.17 10.97 -22.31
N ALA A 644 15.48 10.05 -23.01
CA ALA A 644 14.77 10.37 -24.24
C ALA A 644 13.67 11.45 -24.04
N HIS A 645 12.97 11.44 -22.90
CA HIS A 645 12.00 12.48 -22.56
C HIS A 645 12.68 13.82 -22.30
N VAL A 646 13.84 13.81 -21.63
CA VAL A 646 14.63 15.02 -21.38
C VAL A 646 15.06 15.65 -22.70
N GLN A 647 15.64 14.86 -23.61
CA GLN A 647 16.10 15.35 -24.91
C GLN A 647 14.95 15.92 -25.74
N GLN A 648 13.84 15.18 -25.84
CA GLN A 648 12.69 15.64 -26.60
C GLN A 648 12.14 16.95 -26.01
N GLN A 649 11.88 16.98 -24.70
CA GLN A 649 11.23 18.10 -24.06
C GLN A 649 12.10 19.37 -24.04
N LEU A 650 13.42 19.25 -23.86
CA LEU A 650 14.32 20.41 -23.89
C LEU A 650 14.56 20.94 -25.30
N SER A 651 14.35 20.12 -26.34
CA SER A 651 14.50 20.55 -27.74
C SER A 651 13.36 21.46 -28.22
N GLU A 652 12.13 21.22 -27.75
CA GLU A 652 10.92 21.93 -28.22
C GLU A 652 10.25 22.80 -27.15
N ARG A 653 10.47 22.49 -25.86
CA ARG A 653 9.85 23.14 -24.69
C ARG A 653 8.32 23.27 -24.78
N GLY A 654 7.67 22.23 -25.29
CA GLY A 654 6.22 22.20 -25.48
C GLY A 654 5.44 22.30 -24.15
N ILE A 655 4.43 23.19 -24.12
CA ILE A 655 3.52 23.39 -22.99
C ILE A 655 2.06 23.31 -23.45
N GLY A 656 1.15 22.94 -22.56
CA GLY A 656 -0.29 22.91 -22.80
C GLY A 656 -1.04 23.78 -21.79
N LEU A 657 -1.40 25.01 -22.20
CA LEU A 657 -2.25 25.88 -21.40
C LEU A 657 -3.72 25.71 -21.81
N GLY A 658 -4.45 24.91 -21.04
CA GLY A 658 -5.89 24.72 -21.19
C GLY A 658 -6.72 25.81 -20.50
N THR A 659 -8.04 25.62 -20.56
CA THR A 659 -9.02 26.49 -19.90
C THR A 659 -10.09 25.66 -19.20
N MET A 660 -10.71 26.24 -18.18
CA MET A 660 -11.92 25.75 -17.54
C MET A 660 -12.88 26.92 -17.31
N GLY A 661 -14.16 26.64 -17.04
CA GLY A 661 -15.14 27.69 -16.71
C GLY A 661 -15.67 28.51 -17.89
N LEU A 662 -15.43 28.09 -19.15
CA LEU A 662 -15.97 28.77 -20.34
C LEU A 662 -17.49 28.91 -20.28
N ALA A 663 -18.20 27.83 -19.93
CA ALA A 663 -19.66 27.84 -19.84
C ALA A 663 -20.16 28.83 -18.77
N GLU A 664 -19.50 28.88 -17.61
CA GLU A 664 -19.87 29.81 -16.54
C GLU A 664 -19.63 31.27 -16.96
N LEU A 665 -18.51 31.55 -17.64
CA LEU A 665 -18.23 32.87 -18.20
C LEU A 665 -19.33 33.29 -19.20
N MET A 666 -19.68 32.39 -20.13
CA MET A 666 -20.74 32.67 -21.12
C MET A 666 -22.10 32.90 -20.46
N ILE A 667 -22.45 32.15 -19.40
CA ILE A 667 -23.69 32.36 -18.63
C ILE A 667 -23.70 33.76 -18.01
N ARG A 668 -22.59 34.18 -17.38
CA ARG A 668 -22.49 35.51 -16.75
C ARG A 668 -22.58 36.65 -17.76
N LEU A 669 -22.04 36.46 -18.96
CA LEU A 669 -22.14 37.39 -20.09
C LEU A 669 -23.51 37.36 -20.80
N GLY A 670 -24.40 36.43 -20.42
CA GLY A 670 -25.69 36.26 -21.11
C GLY A 670 -25.56 35.70 -22.53
N ILE A 671 -24.45 35.03 -22.85
CA ILE A 671 -24.16 34.50 -24.19
C ILE A 671 -24.56 33.03 -24.27
N ARG A 672 -25.44 32.69 -25.22
CA ARG A 672 -25.89 31.31 -25.44
C ARG A 672 -24.83 30.49 -26.18
N TYR A 673 -24.48 29.32 -25.63
CA TYR A 673 -23.61 28.35 -26.29
C TYR A 673 -24.17 27.91 -27.65
N GLY A 674 -23.31 27.87 -28.67
CA GLY A 674 -23.67 27.51 -30.05
C GLY A 674 -24.47 28.57 -30.83
N SER A 675 -24.72 29.76 -30.26
CA SER A 675 -25.25 30.89 -31.02
C SER A 675 -24.16 31.58 -31.84
N ASP A 676 -24.53 32.30 -32.91
CA ASP A 676 -23.56 33.07 -33.73
C ASP A 676 -22.72 34.03 -32.87
N VAL A 677 -23.36 34.67 -31.87
CA VAL A 677 -22.68 35.54 -30.89
C VAL A 677 -21.71 34.72 -30.02
N GLY A 678 -22.12 33.53 -29.59
CA GLY A 678 -21.27 32.63 -28.82
C GLY A 678 -20.04 32.14 -29.59
N ILE A 679 -20.20 31.81 -30.87
CA ILE A 679 -19.10 31.39 -31.74
C ILE A 679 -18.11 32.56 -31.91
N ALA A 680 -18.59 33.74 -32.29
CA ALA A 680 -17.75 34.92 -32.44
C ALA A 680 -17.04 35.32 -31.12
N PHE A 681 -17.70 35.14 -29.98
CA PHE A 681 -17.10 35.35 -28.66
C PHE A 681 -15.98 34.36 -28.37
N VAL A 682 -16.22 33.06 -28.60
CA VAL A 682 -15.21 32.00 -28.39
C VAL A 682 -14.00 32.24 -29.30
N ASP A 683 -14.20 32.61 -30.56
CA ASP A 683 -13.11 32.96 -31.49
C ASP A 683 -12.28 34.14 -30.98
N ARG A 684 -12.94 35.21 -30.51
CA ARG A 684 -12.26 36.36 -29.90
C ARG A 684 -11.48 35.95 -28.64
N LEU A 685 -12.08 35.14 -27.79
CA LEU A 685 -11.50 34.72 -26.52
C LEU A 685 -10.25 33.86 -26.73
N TYR A 686 -10.34 32.81 -27.54
CA TYR A 686 -9.19 31.94 -27.78
C TYR A 686 -8.15 32.60 -28.67
N GLY A 687 -8.54 33.40 -29.67
CA GLY A 687 -7.59 34.21 -30.44
C GLY A 687 -6.90 35.31 -29.63
N PHE A 688 -7.36 35.60 -28.40
CA PHE A 688 -6.66 36.44 -27.45
C PHE A 688 -5.69 35.67 -26.55
N ILE A 689 -6.02 34.40 -26.22
CA ILE A 689 -5.21 33.52 -25.38
C ILE A 689 -4.02 32.95 -26.17
N THR A 690 -4.23 32.59 -27.43
CA THR A 690 -3.24 32.04 -28.38
C THR A 690 -2.62 33.15 -29.20
#